data_AF-A0AAN7SPS3-F1
#
_entry.id   AF-A0AAN7SPS3-F1
#
_cell.length_a   1.000
_cell.length_b   1.000
_cell.length_c   1.000
_cell.angle_alpha   90.00
_cell.angle_beta   90.00
_cell.angle_gamma   90.00
#
_symmetry.space_group_name_H-M   'P 1'
#
loop_
_entity.id
_entity.type
_entity.pdbx_description
1 polymer ?
#
loop_
_entity_poly.entity_id
_entity_poly.type
_entity_poly.pdbx_seq_one_letter_code
_entity_poly.pdbx_strand_id
1 'polypeptide(L)'
;MTHNRSDLFSWFDYILFTGMLIISMAIGIYFGFFGKKQRTADEYLKGSKQMTVVPIAISLIANQISSTTLLAVPADIYRFGSNYVWIGLATIIECIITYYVYLPVFFNLQVTSVYEYIEMRFDRRLRFLTSLLGILAVFVFCPIVVYIPSLAFSQVTGFNVRLIACITSVICIFYTSIGGLKAVVWTDTVQFLIMITTFLIILFLGVSKIGGFKFMWSKSVEGGRLDIIDFSFDPTLRDSFGALIIGGTIQWLSCTAVYQGSVQKFMSVPSYKEVKQVMPFYAMGMVLFHMFATFTGLLLYARFWNCDPLSTQKVSRLEQLVPYLVMEIAGEFPGLPGIFIAGVYSAGLSSLSASLNTLSAIIYEVFVAPFIPQNTSQSCISTILKFIVLIIGVISTILVLVFEKLEGIFAVYTALIALSFGPLLGLFTLGMLIPKANSTGAFVGASISSIVVSWIAVQNQRYQSVIVANFIKPTSTDGCNVTIATINLVNQAQVDSPFILYRISFWFYSCICLCMTVIIGVIISTTTLLAVPADVYRFGSNYIWLALATIIECIITYYVYLPVFFNLQITSIYEYIQLRFDKRLRLLTSLFGILSIFIVCPVVIYIPSLAFSQVTGVNVYLIAGITSIICIFYTTIGGLKAVVWTDTVQFFIMIVTFIIILCMGIVTIGGFEFMWSKSVEGHRLDITDFSFNPTLRDSFGALIIGGTVQWLSFTAACQGTVQKLLSVPTYKEVRKVMPLFAIGMALFHIFATFAGLLLYARFWNCDPLSTQKVSRLEQLVPYFVMEVAGRFSGLPGVFIAGVYSAGLSTLSASLNTLSAVIYEDFISPFISKDISQKRISNILKLIVLIGGVISTLCVLVFEKFGGIFPVYTALMAISAGPVLGIFTLGMLIPKANSKGAFVGAFISSIVVAWIAVQNQKYQPVIVNEFIKPLSTDGCNVTNQIVNVTSLEVDTQFDSLFILYRITFWFYSFIGLCITVIIGVTVSWFTKHDKEHVPLELLSPVIHSFVKEKVPIELANISSKANEEEETHKSLLEKK
;
A
#
# COMPACT_ATOMS: atom_id res chain seq x y z
N MET A 1 29.98 52.46 15.37
CA MET A 1 30.42 52.83 14.01
C MET A 1 29.73 51.92 13.03
N THR A 2 29.09 52.48 12.00
CA THR A 2 28.45 51.71 10.92
C THR A 2 29.45 51.52 9.77
N HIS A 3 30.24 50.46 9.82
CA HIS A 3 30.95 50.01 8.62
C HIS A 3 29.92 49.53 7.59
N ASN A 4 30.14 49.85 6.31
CA ASN A 4 29.36 49.23 5.24
C ASN A 4 29.69 47.73 5.24
N ARG A 5 28.66 46.87 5.19
CA ARG A 5 28.86 45.41 5.19
C ARG A 5 29.65 44.90 3.97
N SER A 6 29.74 45.69 2.90
CA SER A 6 30.61 45.45 1.73
C SER A 6 32.09 45.36 2.05
N ASP A 7 32.54 46.08 3.09
CA ASP A 7 33.97 46.34 3.32
C ASP A 7 34.65 45.23 4.15
N LEU A 8 33.86 44.22 4.56
CA LEU A 8 34.28 43.12 5.44
C LEU A 8 34.69 41.83 4.70
N PHE A 9 34.45 41.73 3.39
CA PHE A 9 34.84 40.56 2.60
C PHE A 9 35.95 40.96 1.62
N SER A 10 37.20 40.63 1.97
CA SER A 10 38.38 41.15 1.28
C SER A 10 38.62 40.51 -0.08
N TRP A 11 39.51 41.09 -0.89
CA TRP A 11 39.87 40.49 -2.18
C TRP A 11 40.46 39.07 -2.01
N PHE A 12 41.17 38.78 -0.92
CA PHE A 12 41.68 37.44 -0.60
C PHE A 12 40.55 36.43 -0.37
N ASP A 13 39.44 36.86 0.23
CA ASP A 13 38.26 36.02 0.45
C ASP A 13 37.60 35.62 -0.88
N TYR A 14 37.53 36.56 -1.84
CA TYR A 14 37.11 36.27 -3.20
C TYR A 14 38.07 35.33 -3.95
N ILE A 15 39.40 35.44 -3.78
CA ILE A 15 40.38 34.48 -4.37
C ILE A 15 40.09 33.06 -3.85
N LEU A 16 39.98 32.88 -2.53
CA LEU A 16 39.88 31.56 -1.93
C LEU A 16 38.54 30.87 -2.28
N PHE A 17 37.45 31.65 -2.33
CA PHE A 17 36.15 31.16 -2.81
C PHE A 17 36.18 30.80 -4.30
N THR A 18 36.64 31.70 -5.18
CA THR A 18 36.68 31.44 -6.63
C THR A 18 37.69 30.35 -7.01
N GLY A 19 38.81 30.25 -6.29
CA GLY A 19 39.79 29.17 -6.43
C GLY A 19 39.19 27.79 -6.16
N MET A 20 38.36 27.64 -5.12
CA MET A 20 37.62 26.40 -4.85
C MET A 20 36.68 26.03 -6.01
N LEU A 21 35.96 27.00 -6.58
CA LEU A 21 35.10 26.79 -7.75
C LEU A 21 35.91 26.39 -8.99
N ILE A 22 37.04 27.05 -9.24
CA ILE A 22 37.94 26.76 -10.37
C ILE A 22 38.56 25.37 -10.22
N ILE A 23 39.00 24.97 -9.03
CA ILE A 23 39.52 23.62 -8.75
C ILE A 23 38.43 22.56 -8.99
N SER A 24 37.22 22.78 -8.47
CA SER A 24 36.08 21.88 -8.68
C SER A 24 35.76 21.70 -10.17
N MET A 25 35.73 22.81 -10.92
CA MET A 25 35.53 22.80 -12.37
C MET A 25 36.68 22.12 -13.13
N ALA A 26 37.94 22.36 -12.74
CA ALA A 26 39.12 21.77 -13.37
C ALA A 26 39.18 20.25 -13.21
N ILE A 27 38.76 19.71 -12.06
CA ILE A 27 38.62 18.26 -11.84
C ILE A 27 37.58 17.67 -12.80
N GLY A 28 36.42 18.31 -12.97
CA GLY A 28 35.40 17.89 -13.94
C GLY A 28 35.90 17.91 -15.38
N ILE A 29 36.56 18.99 -15.81
CA ILE A 29 37.19 19.13 -17.13
C ILE A 29 38.25 18.04 -17.36
N TYR A 30 39.14 17.83 -16.37
CA TYR A 30 40.18 16.80 -16.45
C TYR A 30 39.60 15.40 -16.69
N PHE A 31 38.64 14.99 -15.86
CA PHE A 31 38.03 13.66 -16.01
C PHE A 31 37.18 13.55 -17.28
N GLY A 32 36.49 14.60 -17.72
CA GLY A 32 35.62 14.56 -18.89
C GLY A 32 36.34 14.61 -20.25
N PHE A 33 37.45 15.36 -20.37
CA PHE A 33 38.18 15.52 -21.64
C PHE A 33 39.49 14.74 -21.70
N PHE A 34 40.24 14.65 -20.60
CA PHE A 34 41.55 13.99 -20.54
C PHE A 34 41.48 12.57 -19.93
N GLY A 35 40.40 12.26 -19.22
CA GLY A 35 40.11 10.91 -18.73
C GLY A 35 39.85 9.93 -19.88
N LYS A 36 40.85 9.08 -20.20
CA LYS A 36 40.92 8.16 -21.36
C LYS A 36 39.76 7.14 -21.54
N LYS A 37 38.69 7.17 -20.74
CA LYS A 37 37.70 6.08 -20.62
C LYS A 37 36.21 6.48 -20.54
N GLN A 38 35.86 7.77 -20.44
CA GLN A 38 34.47 8.27 -20.22
C GLN A 38 33.52 8.16 -21.44
N ARG A 39 33.53 7.02 -22.15
CA ARG A 39 32.74 6.77 -23.37
C ARG A 39 31.56 5.80 -23.16
N THR A 40 31.34 5.31 -21.95
CA THR A 40 30.30 4.31 -21.64
C THR A 40 29.45 4.68 -20.42
N ALA A 41 28.22 4.17 -20.40
CA ALA A 41 27.26 4.39 -19.32
C ALA A 41 27.74 3.77 -17.98
N ASP A 42 28.31 2.56 -18.01
CA ASP A 42 28.85 1.90 -16.81
C ASP A 42 30.06 2.65 -16.21
N GLU A 43 30.90 3.29 -17.03
CA GLU A 43 31.98 4.16 -16.53
C GLU A 43 31.39 5.42 -15.86
N TYR A 44 30.44 6.09 -16.52
CA TYR A 44 29.80 7.31 -16.05
C TYR A 44 28.97 7.09 -14.77
N LEU A 45 28.29 5.95 -14.65
CA LEU A 45 27.33 5.64 -13.57
C LEU A 45 27.88 4.74 -12.43
N LYS A 46 28.88 3.89 -12.67
CA LYS A 46 29.43 2.94 -11.66
C LYS A 46 30.94 3.08 -11.42
N GLY A 47 31.63 3.98 -12.13
CA GLY A 47 33.07 4.18 -11.95
C GLY A 47 33.94 2.95 -12.30
N SER A 48 33.42 2.01 -13.09
CA SER A 48 34.12 0.79 -13.53
C SER A 48 34.61 -0.15 -12.40
N LYS A 49 34.05 -0.05 -11.19
CA LYS A 49 34.46 -0.81 -9.97
C LYS A 49 35.94 -0.69 -9.58
N GLN A 50 36.56 0.46 -9.87
CA GLN A 50 38.00 0.69 -9.63
C GLN A 50 38.25 1.74 -8.53
N MET A 51 37.25 2.00 -7.67
CA MET A 51 37.32 3.05 -6.65
C MET A 51 37.84 2.47 -5.31
N THR A 52 38.73 3.19 -4.65
CA THR A 52 39.35 2.76 -3.39
C THR A 52 38.55 3.20 -2.16
N VAL A 53 38.76 2.51 -1.03
CA VAL A 53 38.01 2.69 0.24
C VAL A 53 37.94 4.15 0.71
N VAL A 54 39.07 4.85 0.77
CA VAL A 54 39.13 6.19 1.40
C VAL A 54 38.39 7.27 0.59
N PRO A 55 38.61 7.43 -0.73
CA PRO A 55 37.81 8.35 -1.54
C PRO A 55 36.31 8.04 -1.49
N ILE A 56 35.90 6.77 -1.47
CA ILE A 56 34.48 6.40 -1.38
C ILE A 56 33.89 6.72 0.00
N ALA A 57 34.60 6.45 1.10
CA ALA A 57 34.17 6.85 2.44
C ALA A 57 34.02 8.38 2.54
N ILE A 58 35.03 9.14 2.11
CA ILE A 58 35.01 10.60 2.08
C ILE A 58 33.85 11.13 1.22
N SER A 59 33.66 10.57 0.02
CA SER A 59 32.62 10.96 -0.93
C SER A 59 31.20 10.55 -0.48
N LEU A 60 31.06 9.57 0.41
CA LEU A 60 29.80 9.29 1.11
C LEU A 60 29.53 10.32 2.23
N ILE A 61 30.55 10.66 3.03
CA ILE A 61 30.44 11.67 4.09
C ILE A 61 30.07 13.04 3.48
N ALA A 62 30.78 13.47 2.44
CA ALA A 62 30.58 14.73 1.72
C ALA A 62 29.22 14.84 1.00
N ASN A 63 28.56 13.71 0.72
CA ASN A 63 27.20 13.70 0.15
C ASN A 63 26.14 14.11 1.17
N GLN A 64 26.26 13.57 2.38
CA GLN A 64 25.25 13.63 3.44
C GLN A 64 25.36 14.90 4.29
N ILE A 65 26.56 15.50 4.35
CA ILE A 65 26.79 16.80 4.99
C ILE A 65 26.66 17.90 3.94
N SER A 66 25.50 18.54 3.95
CA SER A 66 25.23 19.72 3.11
C SER A 66 25.51 21.03 3.85
N SER A 67 25.43 22.17 3.15
CA SER A 67 25.48 23.51 3.77
C SER A 67 24.47 23.67 4.91
N THR A 68 23.37 22.92 4.87
CA THR A 68 22.36 22.82 5.93
C THR A 68 22.96 22.35 7.27
N THR A 69 23.86 21.38 7.24
CA THR A 69 24.56 20.86 8.43
C THR A 69 25.59 21.86 8.97
N LEU A 70 26.16 22.71 8.11
CA LEU A 70 27.07 23.79 8.53
C LEU A 70 26.35 25.00 9.13
N LEU A 71 25.14 25.34 8.66
CA LEU A 71 24.49 26.62 8.97
C LEU A 71 23.16 26.50 9.72
N ALA A 72 22.28 25.60 9.28
CA ALA A 72 20.96 25.45 9.89
C ALA A 72 21.05 24.70 11.21
N VAL A 73 21.77 23.56 11.27
CA VAL A 73 21.90 22.77 12.52
C VAL A 73 22.47 23.58 13.70
N PRO A 74 23.58 24.36 13.57
CA PRO A 74 24.06 25.18 14.68
C PRO A 74 23.08 26.28 15.12
N ALA A 75 22.37 26.89 14.16
CA ALA A 75 21.36 27.91 14.43
C ALA A 75 20.08 27.35 15.07
N ASP A 76 19.77 26.09 14.77
CA ASP A 76 18.68 25.32 15.39
C ASP A 76 19.03 25.00 16.86
N ILE A 77 20.26 24.54 17.11
CA ILE A 77 20.79 24.22 18.45
C ILE A 77 20.88 25.47 19.34
N TYR A 78 21.23 26.63 18.79
CA TYR A 78 21.16 27.93 19.47
C TYR A 78 19.75 28.23 20.04
N ARG A 79 18.71 27.87 19.27
CA ARG A 79 17.29 28.16 19.57
C ARG A 79 16.61 27.09 20.43
N PHE A 80 16.97 25.82 20.26
CA PHE A 80 16.23 24.68 20.81
C PHE A 80 17.00 23.79 21.80
N GLY A 81 18.34 23.82 21.82
CA GLY A 81 19.16 22.96 22.69
C GLY A 81 20.05 21.98 21.93
N SER A 82 20.96 21.32 22.64
CA SER A 82 22.01 20.45 22.07
C SER A 82 21.65 18.97 21.96
N ASN A 83 20.42 18.57 22.36
CA ASN A 83 19.94 17.20 22.25
C ASN A 83 20.18 16.54 20.88
N TYR A 84 20.22 17.33 19.79
CA TYR A 84 20.64 16.91 18.44
C TYR A 84 21.91 16.03 18.42
N VAL A 85 22.82 16.16 19.38
CA VAL A 85 24.02 15.32 19.56
C VAL A 85 23.73 13.81 19.47
N TRP A 86 22.54 13.36 19.89
CA TRP A 86 22.12 11.96 19.83
C TRP A 86 22.01 11.40 18.41
N ILE A 87 21.92 12.26 17.38
CA ILE A 87 21.96 11.84 15.97
C ILE A 87 23.28 11.14 15.60
N GLY A 88 24.37 11.40 16.33
CA GLY A 88 25.64 10.69 16.17
C GLY A 88 25.50 9.19 16.48
N LEU A 89 24.82 8.85 17.58
CA LEU A 89 24.55 7.44 17.92
C LEU A 89 23.58 6.79 16.92
N ALA A 90 22.56 7.52 16.47
CA ALA A 90 21.65 7.08 15.41
C ALA A 90 22.40 6.74 14.10
N THR A 91 23.43 7.53 13.76
CA THR A 91 24.27 7.29 12.58
C THR A 91 25.13 6.02 12.73
N ILE A 92 25.58 5.67 13.94
CA ILE A 92 26.28 4.40 14.18
C ILE A 92 25.32 3.22 14.00
N ILE A 93 24.09 3.33 14.52
CA ILE A 93 23.07 2.28 14.42
C ILE A 93 22.65 2.04 12.96
N GLU A 94 22.41 3.10 12.16
CA GLU A 94 22.04 2.92 10.75
C GLU A 94 23.16 2.24 9.97
N CYS A 95 24.43 2.62 10.16
CA CYS A 95 25.56 2.02 9.43
C CYS A 95 25.63 0.50 9.62
N ILE A 96 25.34 0.01 10.83
CA ILE A 96 25.28 -1.41 11.16
C ILE A 96 24.11 -2.08 10.40
N ILE A 97 22.92 -1.49 10.44
CA ILE A 97 21.74 -2.02 9.74
C ILE A 97 21.95 -2.02 8.21
N THR A 98 22.47 -0.93 7.65
CA THR A 98 22.81 -0.77 6.23
C THR A 98 23.77 -1.88 5.77
N TYR A 99 24.84 -2.15 6.53
CA TYR A 99 25.83 -3.18 6.21
C TYR A 99 25.30 -4.62 6.38
N TYR A 100 24.47 -4.91 7.38
CA TYR A 100 24.01 -6.28 7.62
C TYR A 100 22.73 -6.67 6.89
N VAL A 101 21.85 -5.71 6.56
CA VAL A 101 20.53 -5.99 5.96
C VAL A 101 20.47 -5.68 4.47
N TYR A 102 20.85 -4.45 4.07
CA TYR A 102 20.52 -3.93 2.73
C TYR A 102 21.64 -4.17 1.71
N LEU A 103 22.89 -3.84 2.06
CA LEU A 103 24.01 -3.95 1.13
C LEU A 103 24.35 -5.37 0.66
N PRO A 104 24.18 -6.46 1.43
CA PRO A 104 24.39 -7.82 0.91
C PRO A 104 23.50 -8.13 -0.30
N VAL A 105 22.26 -7.64 -0.30
CA VAL A 105 21.29 -7.87 -1.38
C VAL A 105 21.74 -7.14 -2.65
N PHE A 106 22.08 -5.85 -2.56
CA PHE A 106 22.57 -5.10 -3.72
C PHE A 106 23.91 -5.63 -4.26
N PHE A 107 24.85 -6.01 -3.38
CA PHE A 107 26.14 -6.58 -3.80
C PHE A 107 26.01 -7.95 -4.47
N ASN A 108 25.03 -8.76 -4.11
CA ASN A 108 24.78 -10.04 -4.79
C ASN A 108 24.07 -9.84 -6.14
N LEU A 109 23.21 -8.83 -6.28
CA LEU A 109 22.39 -8.61 -7.49
C LEU A 109 23.04 -7.73 -8.57
N GLN A 110 23.96 -6.83 -8.22
CA GLN A 110 24.76 -6.04 -9.18
C GLN A 110 23.98 -5.12 -10.14
N VAL A 111 22.73 -4.80 -9.76
CA VAL A 111 21.80 -3.88 -10.44
C VAL A 111 22.38 -2.49 -10.77
N THR A 112 21.89 -1.84 -11.83
CA THR A 112 22.24 -0.43 -12.15
C THR A 112 21.50 0.54 -11.24
N SER A 113 20.29 0.17 -10.83
CA SER A 113 19.39 0.98 -10.00
C SER A 113 18.87 0.18 -8.82
N VAL A 114 18.82 0.77 -7.63
CA VAL A 114 18.14 0.17 -6.47
C VAL A 114 16.65 -0.11 -6.77
N TYR A 115 16.02 0.64 -7.67
CA TYR A 115 14.62 0.41 -8.07
C TYR A 115 14.45 -0.77 -9.04
N GLU A 116 15.54 -1.28 -9.63
CA GLU A 116 15.55 -2.54 -10.38
C GLU A 116 15.26 -3.73 -9.45
N TYR A 117 15.85 -3.76 -8.25
CA TYR A 117 15.51 -4.74 -7.22
C TYR A 117 14.01 -4.75 -6.92
N ILE A 118 13.36 -3.59 -6.91
CA ILE A 118 11.91 -3.47 -6.66
C ILE A 118 11.09 -4.05 -7.82
N GLU A 119 11.54 -3.96 -9.08
CA GLU A 119 10.92 -4.68 -10.20
C GLU A 119 11.13 -6.19 -10.10
N MET A 120 12.36 -6.63 -9.77
CA MET A 120 12.71 -8.05 -9.60
C MET A 120 11.95 -8.71 -8.43
N ARG A 121 11.74 -7.98 -7.33
CA ARG A 121 11.07 -8.47 -6.11
C ARG A 121 9.56 -8.36 -6.17
N PHE A 122 9.02 -7.36 -6.88
CA PHE A 122 7.60 -7.05 -6.90
C PHE A 122 7.04 -6.91 -8.32
N ASP A 123 6.99 -5.70 -8.87
CA ASP A 123 6.61 -5.44 -10.26
C ASP A 123 7.11 -4.06 -10.77
N ARG A 124 6.98 -3.85 -12.08
CA ARG A 124 7.39 -2.63 -12.79
C ARG A 124 6.71 -1.35 -12.32
N ARG A 125 5.50 -1.41 -11.76
CA ARG A 125 4.79 -0.23 -11.24
C ARG A 125 5.27 0.16 -9.85
N LEU A 126 5.73 -0.81 -9.06
CA LEU A 126 6.48 -0.50 -7.85
C LEU A 126 7.88 0.06 -8.15
N ARG A 127 8.57 -0.40 -9.20
CA ARG A 127 9.76 0.31 -9.72
C ARG A 127 9.41 1.73 -10.12
N PHE A 128 8.30 1.95 -10.84
CA PHE A 128 7.87 3.30 -11.21
C PHE A 128 7.55 4.19 -9.99
N LEU A 129 6.79 3.69 -9.01
CA LEU A 129 6.45 4.41 -7.78
C LEU A 129 7.70 4.74 -6.94
N THR A 130 8.58 3.77 -6.72
CA THR A 130 9.84 3.98 -5.97
C THR A 130 10.78 4.94 -6.69
N SER A 131 10.86 4.86 -8.02
CA SER A 131 11.62 5.81 -8.83
C SER A 131 11.02 7.21 -8.76
N LEU A 132 9.70 7.36 -8.77
CA LEU A 132 9.01 8.64 -8.66
C LEU A 132 9.20 9.26 -7.26
N LEU A 133 9.07 8.47 -6.18
CA LEU A 133 9.35 8.90 -4.81
C LEU A 133 10.82 9.32 -4.65
N GLY A 134 11.76 8.55 -5.21
CA GLY A 134 13.18 8.87 -5.23
C GLY A 134 13.50 10.13 -6.03
N ILE A 135 12.85 10.32 -7.19
CA ILE A 135 12.92 11.55 -7.99
C ILE A 135 12.44 12.74 -7.14
N LEU A 136 11.24 12.66 -6.55
CA LEU A 136 10.65 13.75 -5.76
C LEU A 136 11.50 14.13 -4.55
N ALA A 137 12.04 13.14 -3.82
CA ALA A 137 12.94 13.37 -2.68
C ALA A 137 14.15 14.24 -3.08
N VAL A 138 14.80 13.88 -4.19
CA VAL A 138 15.99 14.59 -4.70
C VAL A 138 15.60 15.94 -5.33
N PHE A 139 14.46 16.04 -6.00
CA PHE A 139 13.95 17.28 -6.59
C PHE A 139 13.64 18.36 -5.56
N VAL A 140 13.18 17.96 -4.37
CA VAL A 140 12.96 18.86 -3.21
C VAL A 140 14.29 19.27 -2.57
N PHE A 141 15.30 18.39 -2.59
CA PHE A 141 16.60 18.65 -1.95
C PHE A 141 17.52 19.57 -2.77
N CYS A 142 17.61 19.39 -4.09
CA CYS A 142 18.51 20.16 -4.97
C CYS A 142 18.40 21.69 -4.82
N PRO A 143 17.20 22.32 -4.77
CA PRO A 143 17.09 23.78 -4.61
C PRO A 143 17.57 24.28 -3.24
N ILE A 144 17.45 23.45 -2.19
CA ILE A 144 17.83 23.81 -0.81
C ILE A 144 19.35 23.88 -0.68
N VAL A 145 20.07 22.91 -1.24
CA VAL A 145 21.55 22.90 -1.25
C VAL A 145 22.16 23.97 -2.17
N VAL A 146 21.37 24.57 -3.07
CA VAL A 146 21.74 25.81 -3.78
C VAL A 146 21.42 27.06 -2.94
N TYR A 147 20.23 27.12 -2.33
CA TYR A 147 19.74 28.30 -1.62
C TYR A 147 20.55 28.64 -0.37
N ILE A 148 20.79 27.66 0.51
CA ILE A 148 21.45 27.87 1.80
C ILE A 148 22.87 28.47 1.68
N PRO A 149 23.79 27.95 0.84
CA PRO A 149 25.11 28.58 0.67
C PRO A 149 25.01 29.95 -0.03
N SER A 150 24.03 30.14 -0.92
CA SER A 150 23.77 31.43 -1.59
C SER A 150 23.28 32.51 -0.62
N LEU A 151 22.48 32.13 0.38
CA LEU A 151 22.04 33.02 1.46
C LEU A 151 23.23 33.43 2.36
N ALA A 152 24.14 32.49 2.66
CA ALA A 152 25.35 32.78 3.41
C ALA A 152 26.29 33.73 2.66
N PHE A 153 26.49 33.53 1.35
CA PHE A 153 27.27 34.44 0.51
C PHE A 153 26.68 35.85 0.49
N SER A 154 25.36 35.95 0.29
CA SER A 154 24.64 37.22 0.29
C SER A 154 24.78 37.96 1.63
N GLN A 155 24.72 37.23 2.75
CA GLN A 155 24.85 37.81 4.10
C GLN A 155 26.22 38.45 4.36
N VAL A 156 27.30 37.93 3.77
CA VAL A 156 28.68 38.43 4.00
C VAL A 156 29.20 39.38 2.92
N THR A 157 28.59 39.39 1.71
CA THR A 157 29.04 40.22 0.58
C THR A 157 28.04 41.28 0.12
N GLY A 158 26.76 41.14 0.47
CA GLY A 158 25.67 41.98 -0.06
C GLY A 158 25.18 41.61 -1.47
N PHE A 159 25.78 40.63 -2.16
CA PHE A 159 25.31 40.20 -3.48
C PHE A 159 23.90 39.58 -3.41
N ASN A 160 23.14 39.70 -4.50
CA ASN A 160 21.79 39.14 -4.60
C ASN A 160 21.82 37.59 -4.59
N VAL A 161 21.09 36.98 -3.64
CA VAL A 161 20.98 35.51 -3.47
C VAL A 161 20.66 34.79 -4.78
N ARG A 162 19.72 35.33 -5.58
CA ARG A 162 19.25 34.70 -6.82
C ARG A 162 20.31 34.71 -7.92
N LEU A 163 21.17 35.75 -7.96
CA LEU A 163 22.27 35.83 -8.91
C LEU A 163 23.37 34.81 -8.57
N ILE A 164 23.80 34.75 -7.30
CA ILE A 164 24.89 33.84 -6.90
C ILE A 164 24.44 32.37 -6.93
N ALA A 165 23.17 32.09 -6.61
CA ALA A 165 22.54 30.78 -6.80
C ALA A 165 22.58 30.31 -8.27
N CYS A 166 22.30 31.21 -9.21
CA CYS A 166 22.34 30.92 -10.64
C CYS A 166 23.79 30.64 -11.11
N ILE A 167 24.74 31.50 -10.77
CA ILE A 167 26.17 31.35 -11.15
C ILE A 167 26.72 30.00 -10.65
N THR A 168 26.52 29.69 -9.37
CA THR A 168 27.07 28.48 -8.74
C THR A 168 26.37 27.21 -9.19
N SER A 169 25.06 27.28 -9.50
CA SER A 169 24.34 26.20 -10.19
C SER A 169 24.94 25.92 -11.57
N VAL A 170 25.16 26.95 -12.40
CA VAL A 170 25.73 26.78 -13.76
C VAL A 170 27.11 26.12 -13.70
N ILE A 171 27.98 26.52 -12.78
CA ILE A 171 29.29 25.89 -12.56
C ILE A 171 29.13 24.41 -12.16
N CYS A 172 28.22 24.11 -11.22
CA CYS A 172 27.97 22.74 -10.78
C CYS A 172 27.46 21.82 -11.90
N ILE A 173 26.45 22.29 -12.65
CA ILE A 173 25.85 21.57 -13.77
C ILE A 173 26.89 21.29 -14.86
N PHE A 174 27.75 22.27 -15.16
CA PHE A 174 28.83 22.15 -16.14
C PHE A 174 29.83 21.05 -15.74
N TYR A 175 30.44 21.11 -14.55
CA TYR A 175 31.44 20.12 -14.16
C TYR A 175 30.84 18.72 -13.93
N THR A 176 29.60 18.64 -13.42
CA THR A 176 28.90 17.37 -13.17
C THR A 176 28.56 16.65 -14.46
N SER A 177 27.95 17.34 -15.43
CA SER A 177 27.59 16.75 -16.73
C SER A 177 28.84 16.34 -17.51
N ILE A 178 29.92 17.11 -17.45
CA ILE A 178 31.15 16.76 -18.17
C ILE A 178 31.85 15.54 -17.53
N GLY A 179 31.95 15.48 -16.20
CA GLY A 179 32.83 14.56 -15.48
C GLY A 179 32.25 13.24 -14.94
N GLY A 180 30.93 13.11 -14.74
CA GLY A 180 30.31 11.86 -14.23
C GLY A 180 30.80 11.40 -12.83
N LEU A 181 30.46 10.18 -12.41
CA LEU A 181 30.69 9.71 -11.03
C LEU A 181 32.17 9.79 -10.59
N LYS A 182 33.13 9.51 -11.47
CA LYS A 182 34.56 9.60 -11.12
C LYS A 182 34.98 11.03 -10.81
N ALA A 183 34.49 12.04 -11.54
CA ALA A 183 34.78 13.43 -11.22
C ALA A 183 34.13 13.82 -9.89
N VAL A 184 32.86 13.46 -9.67
CA VAL A 184 32.12 13.75 -8.44
C VAL A 184 32.87 13.24 -7.21
N VAL A 185 33.33 11.98 -7.20
CA VAL A 185 34.09 11.43 -6.06
C VAL A 185 35.39 12.22 -5.78
N TRP A 186 36.07 12.74 -6.80
CA TRP A 186 37.27 13.56 -6.63
C TRP A 186 36.98 15.02 -6.25
N THR A 187 35.91 15.64 -6.76
CA THR A 187 35.47 16.95 -6.28
C THR A 187 35.02 16.88 -4.82
N ASP A 188 34.23 15.86 -4.47
CA ASP A 188 33.81 15.58 -3.08
C ASP A 188 35.02 15.46 -2.15
N THR A 189 36.08 14.79 -2.59
CA THR A 189 37.29 14.57 -1.78
C THR A 189 38.02 15.88 -1.47
N VAL A 190 38.10 16.81 -2.43
CA VAL A 190 38.69 18.14 -2.19
C VAL A 190 37.75 19.02 -1.37
N GLN A 191 36.46 19.02 -1.70
CA GLN A 191 35.41 19.79 -1.02
C GLN A 191 35.31 19.41 0.47
N PHE A 192 35.38 18.11 0.79
CA PHE A 192 35.43 17.59 2.16
C PHE A 192 36.59 18.14 3.00
N LEU A 193 37.80 18.25 2.43
CA LEU A 193 38.96 18.80 3.13
C LEU A 193 38.71 20.27 3.49
N ILE A 194 38.16 21.06 2.56
CA ILE A 194 37.80 22.47 2.79
C ILE A 194 36.70 22.58 3.86
N MET A 195 35.73 21.67 3.88
CA MET A 195 34.68 21.59 4.91
C MET A 195 35.25 21.29 6.31
N ILE A 196 36.19 20.35 6.44
CA ILE A 196 36.88 20.07 7.71
C ILE A 196 37.68 21.28 8.18
N THR A 197 38.53 21.84 7.31
CA THR A 197 39.34 23.02 7.64
C THR A 197 38.47 24.19 8.09
N THR A 198 37.32 24.39 7.45
CA THR A 198 36.32 25.40 7.83
C THR A 198 35.81 25.22 9.26
N PHE A 199 35.31 24.03 9.61
CA PHE A 199 34.80 23.77 10.97
C PHE A 199 35.90 23.92 12.04
N LEU A 200 37.10 23.40 11.78
CA LEU A 200 38.21 23.48 12.72
C LEU A 200 38.64 24.93 12.99
N ILE A 201 38.72 25.77 11.95
CA ILE A 201 39.05 27.19 12.08
C ILE A 201 37.99 27.93 12.91
N ILE A 202 36.70 27.73 12.61
CA ILE A 202 35.59 28.40 13.32
C ILE A 202 35.56 28.00 14.79
N LEU A 203 35.64 26.70 15.08
CA LEU A 203 35.59 26.20 16.45
C LEU A 203 36.81 26.67 17.25
N PHE A 204 38.01 26.60 16.68
CA PHE A 204 39.23 27.04 17.37
C PHE A 204 39.21 28.55 17.64
N LEU A 205 39.08 29.39 16.60
CA LEU A 205 39.12 30.84 16.75
C LEU A 205 37.94 31.40 17.54
N GLY A 206 36.74 30.83 17.34
CA GLY A 206 35.55 31.23 18.05
C GLY A 206 35.67 30.94 19.55
N VAL A 207 36.03 29.71 19.92
CA VAL A 207 36.24 29.32 21.33
C VAL A 207 37.35 30.16 21.97
N SER A 208 38.44 30.44 21.26
CA SER A 208 39.49 31.35 21.75
C SER A 208 38.97 32.78 21.98
N LYS A 209 38.22 33.37 21.03
CA LYS A 209 37.72 34.75 21.15
C LYS A 209 36.67 34.95 22.24
N ILE A 210 35.89 33.91 22.62
CA ILE A 210 34.91 34.02 23.72
C ILE A 210 35.47 33.69 25.12
N GLY A 211 36.80 33.55 25.28
CA GLY A 211 37.41 33.24 26.58
C GLY A 211 37.52 31.75 26.91
N GLY A 212 37.49 30.87 25.90
CA GLY A 212 37.81 29.46 26.02
C GLY A 212 36.62 28.52 26.29
N PHE A 213 36.88 27.22 26.17
CA PHE A 213 35.85 26.18 26.23
C PHE A 213 35.05 26.19 27.55
N LYS A 214 35.70 26.53 28.68
CA LYS A 214 35.03 26.60 29.99
C LYS A 214 33.96 27.71 30.03
N PHE A 215 34.20 28.86 29.39
CA PHE A 215 33.20 29.92 29.26
C PHE A 215 32.04 29.47 28.37
N MET A 216 32.36 28.88 27.22
CA MET A 216 31.35 28.30 26.29
C MET A 216 30.42 27.31 27.00
N TRP A 217 31.01 26.39 27.78
CA TRP A 217 30.28 25.36 28.51
C TRP A 217 29.43 25.96 29.63
N SER A 218 30.00 26.83 30.47
CA SER A 218 29.27 27.49 31.58
C SER A 218 28.04 28.22 31.05
N LYS A 219 28.21 29.09 30.04
CA LYS A 219 27.10 29.84 29.45
C LYS A 219 26.06 28.94 28.80
N SER A 220 26.46 27.81 28.21
CA SER A 220 25.52 26.84 27.64
C SER A 220 24.72 26.06 28.71
N VAL A 221 25.27 25.85 29.91
CA VAL A 221 24.53 25.34 31.07
C VAL A 221 23.57 26.41 31.61
N GLU A 222 24.09 27.62 31.87
CA GLU A 222 23.30 28.76 32.38
C GLU A 222 22.10 29.10 31.46
N GLY A 223 22.27 28.97 30.15
CA GLY A 223 21.22 29.17 29.15
C GLY A 223 20.30 27.97 28.88
N GLY A 224 20.46 26.84 29.59
CA GLY A 224 19.63 25.64 29.38
C GLY A 224 19.77 24.99 27.99
N ARG A 225 20.92 25.20 27.31
CA ARG A 225 21.22 24.61 25.99
C ARG A 225 21.85 23.21 26.08
N LEU A 226 22.48 22.87 27.21
CA LEU A 226 23.06 21.54 27.48
C LEU A 226 22.03 20.60 28.13
N ASP A 227 21.02 20.20 27.36
CA ASP A 227 19.87 19.37 27.76
C ASP A 227 20.03 17.86 27.50
N ILE A 228 21.26 17.43 27.23
CA ILE A 228 21.67 16.08 26.75
C ILE A 228 21.23 14.93 27.68
N ILE A 229 20.90 15.21 28.94
CA ILE A 229 20.55 14.22 29.99
C ILE A 229 19.04 13.89 29.97
N ASP A 230 18.22 14.56 29.16
CA ASP A 230 16.80 14.22 28.99
C ASP A 230 16.60 13.02 28.05
N PHE A 231 16.48 11.83 28.64
CA PHE A 231 16.22 10.57 27.93
C PHE A 231 14.73 10.33 27.59
N SER A 232 13.92 11.38 27.45
CA SER A 232 12.50 11.26 27.09
C SER A 232 12.27 10.53 25.75
N PHE A 233 11.22 9.72 25.73
CA PHE A 233 10.68 9.06 24.52
C PHE A 233 9.35 9.65 24.05
N ASP A 234 8.92 10.80 24.60
CA ASP A 234 7.71 11.49 24.15
C ASP A 234 7.86 11.91 22.67
N PRO A 235 6.97 11.46 21.77
CA PRO A 235 7.03 11.77 20.34
C PRO A 235 6.53 13.17 20.00
N THR A 236 5.94 13.89 20.95
CA THR A 236 5.44 15.27 20.78
C THR A 236 6.46 16.34 21.15
N LEU A 237 7.55 15.96 21.81
CA LEU A 237 8.75 16.80 21.98
C LEU A 237 9.52 16.84 20.67
N ARG A 238 9.95 18.05 20.26
CA ARG A 238 10.59 18.29 18.95
C ARG A 238 11.83 17.42 18.73
N ASP A 239 12.75 17.40 19.69
CA ASP A 239 14.06 16.73 19.58
C ASP A 239 14.35 15.89 20.85
N SER A 240 13.38 15.06 21.26
CA SER A 240 13.58 14.10 22.34
C SER A 240 14.61 13.02 21.98
N PHE A 241 15.22 12.41 22.99
CA PHE A 241 16.11 11.26 22.81
C PHE A 241 15.46 10.16 21.96
N GLY A 242 14.19 9.84 22.21
CA GLY A 242 13.42 8.90 21.40
C GLY A 242 13.26 9.34 19.93
N ALA A 243 13.01 10.62 19.67
CA ALA A 243 12.88 11.15 18.31
C ALA A 243 14.20 11.08 17.53
N LEU A 244 15.31 11.47 18.16
CA LEU A 244 16.63 11.50 17.52
C LEU A 244 17.24 10.12 17.35
N ILE A 245 17.06 9.21 18.31
CA ILE A 245 17.54 7.84 18.19
C ILE A 245 16.65 7.02 17.25
N ILE A 246 15.34 6.92 17.48
CA ILE A 246 14.47 6.05 16.66
C ILE A 246 14.19 6.71 15.31
N GLY A 247 13.62 7.92 15.32
CA GLY A 247 13.29 8.67 14.10
C GLY A 247 14.53 8.98 13.27
N GLY A 248 15.57 9.52 13.90
CA GLY A 248 16.86 9.80 13.25
C GLY A 248 17.55 8.58 12.67
N THR A 249 17.53 7.40 13.34
CA THR A 249 18.10 6.17 12.76
C THR A 249 17.35 5.79 11.49
N ILE A 250 16.01 5.78 11.51
CA ILE A 250 15.21 5.40 10.33
C ILE A 250 15.35 6.44 9.20
N GLN A 251 15.47 7.73 9.53
CA GLN A 251 15.74 8.80 8.57
C GLN A 251 17.09 8.62 7.87
N TRP A 252 18.18 8.46 8.61
CA TRP A 252 19.52 8.27 8.03
C TRP A 252 19.66 6.92 7.32
N LEU A 253 19.07 5.83 7.86
CA LEU A 253 18.97 4.54 7.18
C LEU A 253 18.33 4.67 5.80
N SER A 254 17.32 5.54 5.66
CA SER A 254 16.70 5.82 4.36
C SER A 254 17.65 6.54 3.38
N CYS A 255 18.50 7.44 3.89
CA CYS A 255 19.50 8.20 3.13
C CYS A 255 20.76 7.38 2.78
N THR A 256 21.05 6.31 3.52
CA THR A 256 22.27 5.49 3.31
C THR A 256 21.98 4.15 2.64
N ALA A 257 20.93 3.43 3.04
CA ALA A 257 20.67 2.06 2.57
C ALA A 257 19.86 1.96 1.28
N VAL A 258 18.97 2.92 1.00
CA VAL A 258 18.02 2.84 -0.13
C VAL A 258 18.06 4.05 -1.06
N TYR A 259 18.84 5.07 -0.73
CA TYR A 259 19.15 6.17 -1.65
C TYR A 259 20.14 5.69 -2.73
N GLN A 260 19.72 5.79 -3.99
CA GLN A 260 20.51 5.41 -5.17
C GLN A 260 21.93 5.99 -5.14
N GLY A 261 22.14 7.24 -4.70
CA GLY A 261 23.46 7.87 -4.69
C GLY A 261 24.44 7.25 -3.69
N SER A 262 23.95 6.87 -2.51
CA SER A 262 24.75 6.13 -1.51
C SER A 262 25.08 4.74 -2.01
N VAL A 263 24.08 3.99 -2.50
CA VAL A 263 24.28 2.62 -2.99
C VAL A 263 25.17 2.58 -4.24
N GLN A 264 25.07 3.53 -5.17
CA GLN A 264 26.02 3.66 -6.29
C GLN A 264 27.47 3.81 -5.83
N LYS A 265 27.73 4.63 -4.80
CA LYS A 265 29.07 4.83 -4.25
C LYS A 265 29.57 3.55 -3.56
N PHE A 266 28.75 2.87 -2.75
CA PHE A 266 29.10 1.55 -2.19
C PHE A 266 29.42 0.52 -3.29
N MET A 267 28.59 0.40 -4.33
CA MET A 267 28.75 -0.57 -5.42
C MET A 267 29.94 -0.29 -6.37
N SER A 268 30.70 0.80 -6.14
CA SER A 268 31.84 1.20 -6.97
C SER A 268 33.22 0.72 -6.45
N VAL A 269 33.28 0.10 -5.27
CA VAL A 269 34.49 -0.60 -4.79
C VAL A 269 34.59 -2.01 -5.40
N PRO A 270 35.81 -2.58 -5.57
CA PRO A 270 35.98 -3.91 -6.17
C PRO A 270 35.25 -5.05 -5.45
N SER A 271 35.19 -5.04 -4.11
CA SER A 271 34.73 -6.17 -3.31
C SER A 271 33.91 -5.80 -2.07
N TYR A 272 33.07 -6.73 -1.61
CA TYR A 272 32.31 -6.55 -0.36
C TYR A 272 33.20 -6.42 0.90
N LYS A 273 34.43 -6.93 0.84
CA LYS A 273 35.42 -6.81 1.92
C LYS A 273 35.87 -5.36 2.13
N GLU A 274 35.91 -4.56 1.06
CA GLU A 274 36.25 -3.13 1.11
C GLU A 274 35.08 -2.30 1.67
N VAL A 275 33.82 -2.69 1.41
CA VAL A 275 32.63 -2.06 2.04
C VAL A 275 32.71 -2.12 3.57
N LYS A 276 33.17 -3.25 4.12
CA LYS A 276 33.40 -3.41 5.57
C LYS A 276 34.45 -2.42 6.11
N GLN A 277 35.37 -1.95 5.27
CA GLN A 277 36.36 -0.92 5.62
C GLN A 277 35.82 0.50 5.40
N VAL A 278 34.98 0.74 4.38
CA VAL A 278 34.30 2.02 4.13
C VAL A 278 33.42 2.42 5.31
N MET A 279 32.64 1.48 5.85
CA MET A 279 31.60 1.78 6.86
C MET A 279 32.10 2.46 8.15
N PRO A 280 33.17 1.97 8.83
CA PRO A 280 33.71 2.67 10.00
C PRO A 280 34.22 4.09 9.71
N PHE A 281 34.85 4.31 8.53
CA PHE A 281 35.29 5.65 8.15
C PHE A 281 34.12 6.59 7.90
N TYR A 282 33.08 6.13 7.18
CA TYR A 282 31.85 6.88 6.95
C TYR A 282 31.15 7.25 8.27
N ALA A 283 30.91 6.27 9.15
CA ALA A 283 30.28 6.48 10.45
C ALA A 283 31.07 7.49 11.32
N MET A 284 32.39 7.31 11.43
CA MET A 284 33.26 8.22 12.19
C MET A 284 33.22 9.65 11.63
N GLY A 285 33.28 9.82 10.30
CA GLY A 285 33.19 11.13 9.66
C GLY A 285 31.87 11.84 9.93
N MET A 286 30.75 11.13 9.77
CA MET A 286 29.42 11.69 10.05
C MET A 286 29.24 12.08 11.52
N VAL A 287 29.69 11.23 12.45
CA VAL A 287 29.65 11.55 13.90
C VAL A 287 30.49 12.80 14.21
N LEU A 288 31.72 12.89 13.69
CA LEU A 288 32.59 14.07 13.91
C LEU A 288 31.93 15.37 13.41
N PHE A 289 31.30 15.34 12.24
CA PHE A 289 30.60 16.51 11.70
C PHE A 289 29.33 16.89 12.47
N HIS A 290 28.55 15.92 12.95
CA HIS A 290 27.42 16.20 13.85
C HIS A 290 27.89 16.79 15.20
N MET A 291 29.04 16.34 15.73
CA MET A 291 29.68 16.97 16.89
C MET A 291 30.15 18.40 16.59
N PHE A 292 30.80 18.64 15.44
CA PHE A 292 31.24 19.98 15.05
C PHE A 292 30.06 20.96 14.89
N ALA A 293 28.97 20.55 14.26
CA ALA A 293 27.74 21.36 14.18
C ALA A 293 27.16 21.66 15.57
N THR A 294 27.15 20.66 16.46
CA THR A 294 26.68 20.82 17.85
C THR A 294 27.53 21.82 18.63
N PHE A 295 28.86 21.68 18.61
CA PHE A 295 29.75 22.64 19.27
C PHE A 295 29.68 24.04 18.63
N THR A 296 29.42 24.14 17.32
CA THR A 296 29.22 25.44 16.65
C THR A 296 27.93 26.13 17.15
N GLY A 297 26.86 25.37 17.45
CA GLY A 297 25.63 25.92 18.03
C GLY A 297 25.80 26.38 19.48
N LEU A 298 26.58 25.64 20.28
CA LEU A 298 26.95 26.03 21.64
C LEU A 298 27.86 27.28 21.66
N LEU A 299 28.83 27.35 20.74
CA LEU A 299 29.68 28.52 20.50
C LEU A 299 28.85 29.75 20.09
N LEU A 300 27.91 29.56 19.16
CA LEU A 300 26.99 30.60 18.71
C LEU A 300 26.14 31.15 19.88
N TYR A 301 25.68 30.28 20.78
CA TYR A 301 24.96 30.71 21.98
C TYR A 301 25.87 31.44 22.97
N ALA A 302 27.03 30.86 23.30
CA ALA A 302 27.98 31.48 24.22
C ALA A 302 28.56 32.81 23.72
N ARG A 303 28.59 33.07 22.40
CA ARG A 303 28.93 34.38 21.83
C ARG A 303 27.82 35.41 22.04
N PHE A 304 26.56 35.03 21.87
CA PHE A 304 25.40 35.95 21.80
C PHE A 304 24.45 35.86 23.02
N TRP A 305 24.87 35.22 24.12
CA TRP A 305 24.05 34.95 25.31
C TRP A 305 23.37 36.18 25.92
N ASN A 306 24.02 37.36 25.85
CA ASN A 306 23.55 38.64 26.39
C ASN A 306 23.09 39.64 25.31
N CYS A 307 23.22 39.31 24.03
CA CYS A 307 22.79 40.19 22.95
C CYS A 307 22.45 39.40 21.68
N ASP A 308 21.20 38.94 21.62
CA ASP A 308 20.63 38.19 20.51
C ASP A 308 20.57 39.01 19.20
N PRO A 309 21.30 38.62 18.13
CA PRO A 309 21.30 39.32 16.84
C PRO A 309 20.02 39.10 16.01
N LEU A 310 19.20 38.08 16.32
CA LEU A 310 17.91 37.84 15.68
C LEU A 310 16.84 38.77 16.31
N SER A 311 16.73 38.76 17.64
CA SER A 311 15.79 39.63 18.36
C SER A 311 16.08 41.12 18.17
N THR A 312 17.35 41.50 17.93
CA THR A 312 17.74 42.88 17.59
C THR A 312 17.72 43.19 16.08
N GLN A 313 17.18 42.31 15.24
CA GLN A 313 17.07 42.45 13.78
C GLN A 313 18.39 42.74 13.04
N LYS A 314 19.56 42.51 13.66
CA LYS A 314 20.87 42.53 12.96
C LYS A 314 20.94 41.43 11.90
N VAL A 315 20.22 40.34 12.15
CA VAL A 315 20.08 39.13 11.34
C VAL A 315 18.58 38.87 11.11
N SER A 316 18.20 38.43 9.91
CA SER A 316 16.79 38.27 9.50
C SER A 316 16.27 36.83 9.52
N ARG A 317 17.16 35.84 9.45
CA ARG A 317 16.83 34.39 9.47
C ARG A 317 17.84 33.60 10.30
N LEU A 318 17.45 32.44 10.81
CA LEU A 318 18.32 31.60 11.63
C LEU A 318 19.60 31.19 10.89
N GLU A 319 19.49 30.83 9.62
CA GLU A 319 20.57 30.34 8.77
C GLU A 319 21.66 31.41 8.50
N GLN A 320 21.36 32.70 8.77
CA GLN A 320 22.30 33.81 8.71
C GLN A 320 23.10 34.02 10.01
N LEU A 321 22.77 33.31 11.11
CA LEU A 321 23.48 33.44 12.40
C LEU A 321 24.93 32.95 12.35
N VAL A 322 25.19 31.81 11.71
CA VAL A 322 26.56 31.27 11.59
C VAL A 322 27.45 32.16 10.69
N PRO A 323 27.00 32.62 9.51
CA PRO A 323 27.76 33.63 8.74
C PRO A 323 27.99 34.92 9.52
N TYR A 324 27.01 35.41 10.29
CA TYR A 324 27.17 36.61 11.13
C TYR A 324 28.22 36.40 12.24
N LEU A 325 28.21 35.23 12.91
CA LEU A 325 29.25 34.83 13.86
C LEU A 325 30.64 34.86 13.21
N VAL A 326 30.79 34.28 12.01
CA VAL A 326 32.07 34.24 11.29
C VAL A 326 32.58 35.65 10.99
N MET A 327 31.73 36.59 10.59
CA MET A 327 32.19 37.97 10.36
C MET A 327 32.67 38.66 11.64
N GLU A 328 32.06 38.40 12.81
CA GLU A 328 32.55 38.95 14.09
C GLU A 328 33.85 38.29 14.57
N ILE A 329 34.03 36.98 14.42
CA ILE A 329 35.23 36.29 14.94
C ILE A 329 36.41 36.32 13.96
N ALA A 330 36.15 36.28 12.65
CA ALA A 330 37.16 36.09 11.62
C ALA A 330 37.30 37.25 10.61
N GLY A 331 36.41 38.25 10.61
CA GLY A 331 36.47 39.40 9.68
C GLY A 331 37.72 40.28 9.80
N GLU A 332 38.45 40.19 10.91
CA GLU A 332 39.76 40.83 11.11
C GLU A 332 40.91 40.12 10.35
N PHE A 333 40.70 38.88 9.92
CA PHE A 333 41.72 38.02 9.30
C PHE A 333 41.36 37.77 7.82
N PRO A 334 41.93 38.54 6.87
CA PRO A 334 41.57 38.44 5.46
C PRO A 334 41.84 37.03 4.91
N GLY A 335 40.86 36.46 4.23
CA GLY A 335 40.86 35.11 3.70
C GLY A 335 40.12 34.08 4.55
N LEU A 336 39.92 34.30 5.86
CA LEU A 336 39.19 33.35 6.71
C LEU A 336 37.67 33.31 6.44
N PRO A 337 36.96 34.46 6.29
CA PRO A 337 35.60 34.47 5.76
C PRO A 337 35.46 33.74 4.41
N GLY A 338 36.44 33.89 3.52
CA GLY A 338 36.51 33.23 2.22
C GLY A 338 36.68 31.72 2.31
N ILE A 339 37.52 31.22 3.22
CA ILE A 339 37.62 29.78 3.52
C ILE A 339 36.29 29.25 4.05
N PHE A 340 35.65 29.95 4.98
CA PHE A 340 34.32 29.55 5.49
C PHE A 340 33.29 29.44 4.37
N ILE A 341 33.17 30.47 3.54
CA ILE A 341 32.27 30.48 2.39
C ILE A 341 32.65 29.36 1.39
N ALA A 342 33.93 29.11 1.16
CA ALA A 342 34.39 28.00 0.33
C ALA A 342 33.98 26.62 0.91
N GLY A 343 34.03 26.42 2.24
CA GLY A 343 33.55 25.21 2.90
C GLY A 343 32.02 25.06 2.87
N VAL A 344 31.30 26.16 3.07
CA VAL A 344 29.83 26.23 2.97
C VAL A 344 29.35 25.85 1.57
N TYR A 345 30.01 26.36 0.52
CA TYR A 345 29.73 25.94 -0.86
C TYR A 345 30.24 24.55 -1.20
N SER A 346 31.39 24.13 -0.67
CA SER A 346 31.90 22.77 -0.85
C SER A 346 30.85 21.73 -0.44
N ALA A 347 30.22 21.92 0.72
CA ALA A 347 29.12 21.07 1.20
C ALA A 347 27.83 21.16 0.36
N GLY A 348 27.55 22.30 -0.28
CA GLY A 348 26.39 22.44 -1.17
C GLY A 348 26.63 21.78 -2.54
N LEU A 349 27.84 21.93 -3.07
CA LEU A 349 28.25 21.48 -4.40
C LEU A 349 28.51 19.97 -4.48
N SER A 350 29.01 19.34 -3.40
CA SER A 350 29.10 17.88 -3.30
C SER A 350 27.70 17.25 -3.34
N SER A 351 26.82 17.64 -2.40
CA SER A 351 25.42 17.18 -2.34
C SER A 351 24.67 17.43 -3.65
N LEU A 352 24.83 18.61 -4.28
CA LEU A 352 24.16 18.94 -5.54
C LEU A 352 24.68 18.11 -6.71
N SER A 353 26.00 18.02 -6.92
CA SER A 353 26.57 17.28 -8.06
C SER A 353 26.26 15.79 -7.99
N ALA A 354 26.33 15.18 -6.81
CA ALA A 354 25.89 13.81 -6.60
C ALA A 354 24.38 13.63 -6.84
N SER A 355 23.54 14.55 -6.34
CA SER A 355 22.09 14.53 -6.55
C SER A 355 21.72 14.62 -8.03
N LEU A 356 22.36 15.50 -8.79
CA LEU A 356 22.16 15.64 -10.24
C LEU A 356 22.58 14.36 -11.00
N ASN A 357 23.72 13.76 -10.65
CA ASN A 357 24.19 12.51 -11.26
C ASN A 357 23.25 11.33 -10.96
N THR A 358 22.84 11.17 -9.70
CA THR A 358 21.88 10.14 -9.28
C THR A 358 20.52 10.33 -9.94
N LEU A 359 20.00 11.55 -9.98
CA LEU A 359 18.70 11.84 -10.58
C LEU A 359 18.71 11.63 -12.10
N SER A 360 19.82 11.93 -12.78
CA SER A 360 20.03 11.59 -14.18
C SER A 360 20.03 10.07 -14.42
N ALA A 361 20.68 9.29 -13.54
CA ALA A 361 20.65 7.83 -13.61
C ALA A 361 19.23 7.25 -13.51
N ILE A 362 18.44 7.74 -12.54
CA ILE A 362 17.07 7.27 -12.30
C ILE A 362 16.14 7.65 -13.46
N ILE A 363 16.20 8.90 -13.93
CA ILE A 363 15.36 9.36 -15.04
C ILE A 363 15.72 8.62 -16.33
N TYR A 364 17.01 8.40 -16.60
CA TYR A 364 17.44 7.61 -17.76
C TYR A 364 16.90 6.18 -17.72
N GLU A 365 17.18 5.43 -16.65
CA GLU A 365 16.78 4.02 -16.48
C GLU A 365 15.27 3.79 -16.60
N VAL A 366 14.45 4.73 -16.11
CA VAL A 366 13.01 4.51 -15.91
C VAL A 366 12.16 5.16 -17.01
N PHE A 367 12.58 6.32 -17.52
CA PHE A 367 11.78 7.13 -18.46
C PHE A 367 12.36 7.23 -19.87
N VAL A 368 13.63 6.86 -20.08
CA VAL A 368 14.33 7.08 -21.36
C VAL A 368 14.81 5.77 -21.99
N ALA A 369 15.57 4.95 -21.24
CA ALA A 369 16.05 3.64 -21.68
C ALA A 369 14.94 2.72 -22.23
N PRO A 370 13.70 2.66 -21.67
CA PRO A 370 12.63 1.82 -22.20
C PRO A 370 12.10 2.20 -23.60
N PHE A 371 12.48 3.37 -24.12
CA PHE A 371 12.05 3.87 -25.43
C PHE A 371 13.21 3.95 -26.45
N ILE A 372 14.44 3.62 -26.03
CA ILE A 372 15.64 3.66 -26.86
C ILE A 372 15.95 2.25 -27.41
N PRO A 373 16.33 2.10 -28.69
CA PRO A 373 16.72 0.80 -29.25
C PRO A 373 17.93 0.20 -28.52
N GLN A 374 17.90 -1.12 -28.25
CA GLN A 374 18.98 -1.81 -27.51
C GLN A 374 20.37 -1.69 -28.18
N ASN A 375 20.43 -1.50 -29.50
CA ASN A 375 21.68 -1.31 -30.24
C ASN A 375 22.23 0.13 -30.20
N THR A 376 21.70 1.01 -29.34
CA THR A 376 22.12 2.42 -29.25
C THR A 376 23.54 2.54 -28.69
N SER A 377 24.37 3.38 -29.33
CA SER A 377 25.77 3.51 -28.96
C SER A 377 25.96 4.05 -27.53
N GLN A 378 26.95 3.51 -26.84
CA GLN A 378 27.32 3.88 -25.47
C GLN A 378 27.63 5.39 -25.31
N SER A 379 28.19 6.02 -26.35
CA SER A 379 28.43 7.48 -26.37
C SER A 379 27.15 8.30 -26.54
N CYS A 380 26.14 7.79 -27.26
CA CYS A 380 24.81 8.41 -27.34
C CYS A 380 24.12 8.36 -25.96
N ILE A 381 24.14 7.20 -25.30
CA ILE A 381 23.62 7.03 -23.93
C ILE A 381 24.31 8.00 -22.95
N SER A 382 25.64 8.12 -23.01
CA SER A 382 26.38 9.11 -22.21
C SER A 382 25.91 10.54 -22.50
N THR A 383 25.76 10.92 -23.78
CA THR A 383 25.29 12.26 -24.17
C THR A 383 23.89 12.57 -23.62
N ILE A 384 22.99 11.58 -23.64
CA ILE A 384 21.63 11.70 -23.09
C ILE A 384 21.66 11.92 -21.56
N LEU A 385 22.48 11.15 -20.82
CA LEU A 385 22.67 11.36 -19.36
C LEU A 385 23.15 12.78 -19.04
N LYS A 386 24.05 13.35 -19.86
CA LYS A 386 24.56 14.72 -19.70
C LYS A 386 23.48 15.77 -19.96
N PHE A 387 22.62 15.55 -20.96
CA PHE A 387 21.49 16.43 -21.27
C PHE A 387 20.40 16.38 -20.17
N ILE A 388 20.18 15.21 -19.57
CA ILE A 388 19.28 15.06 -18.41
C ILE A 388 19.82 15.84 -17.20
N VAL A 389 21.13 15.78 -16.90
CA VAL A 389 21.77 16.60 -15.84
C VAL A 389 21.52 18.10 -16.08
N LEU A 390 21.67 18.57 -17.33
CA LEU A 390 21.43 19.97 -17.69
C LEU A 390 19.98 20.41 -17.40
N ILE A 391 18.99 19.62 -17.84
CA ILE A 391 17.56 19.92 -17.62
C ILE A 391 17.22 19.95 -16.12
N ILE A 392 17.60 18.91 -15.36
CA ILE A 392 17.35 18.83 -13.91
C ILE A 392 17.97 20.04 -13.20
N GLY A 393 19.21 20.38 -13.56
CA GLY A 393 19.94 21.49 -12.99
C GLY A 393 19.20 22.81 -13.15
N VAL A 394 18.80 23.15 -14.38
CA VAL A 394 18.06 24.39 -14.67
C VAL A 394 16.75 24.46 -13.89
N ILE A 395 15.98 23.36 -13.80
CA ILE A 395 14.73 23.35 -13.01
C ILE A 395 15.02 23.52 -11.51
N SER A 396 16.09 22.88 -11.00
CA SER A 396 16.51 23.01 -9.60
C SER A 396 16.89 24.46 -9.26
N THR A 397 17.60 25.16 -10.15
CA THR A 397 17.91 26.59 -10.00
C THR A 397 16.67 27.47 -10.01
N ILE A 398 15.68 27.18 -10.86
CA ILE A 398 14.41 27.92 -10.90
C ILE A 398 13.61 27.74 -9.60
N LEU A 399 13.60 26.54 -9.04
CA LEU A 399 12.88 26.23 -7.79
C LEU A 399 13.44 26.94 -6.55
N VAL A 400 14.65 27.50 -6.59
CA VAL A 400 15.21 28.35 -5.51
C VAL A 400 14.27 29.51 -5.18
N LEU A 401 13.56 30.05 -6.18
CA LEU A 401 12.57 31.14 -6.04
C LEU A 401 11.35 30.76 -5.17
N VAL A 402 11.11 29.46 -4.95
CA VAL A 402 10.07 28.94 -4.05
C VAL A 402 10.61 28.85 -2.63
N PHE A 403 11.81 28.28 -2.46
CA PHE A 403 12.45 28.11 -1.14
C PHE A 403 12.88 29.44 -0.49
N GLU A 404 13.18 30.48 -1.27
CA GLU A 404 13.40 31.85 -0.77
C GLU A 404 12.22 32.35 0.10
N LYS A 405 10.99 31.84 -0.12
CA LYS A 405 9.77 32.23 0.60
C LYS A 405 9.42 31.36 1.81
N LEU A 406 10.22 30.34 2.13
CA LEU A 406 9.96 29.45 3.26
C LEU A 406 10.76 29.87 4.50
N GLU A 407 10.11 29.74 5.66
CA GLU A 407 10.72 29.88 6.99
C GLU A 407 10.88 28.50 7.66
N GLY A 408 11.78 28.39 8.63
CA GLY A 408 12.01 27.13 9.37
C GLY A 408 12.53 26.00 8.48
N ILE A 409 13.38 26.32 7.50
CA ILE A 409 13.78 25.43 6.40
C ILE A 409 14.25 24.06 6.91
N PHE A 410 14.98 24.02 8.04
CA PHE A 410 15.47 22.79 8.67
C PHE A 410 14.37 21.73 8.93
N ALA A 411 13.28 22.13 9.59
CA ALA A 411 12.18 21.22 9.90
C ALA A 411 11.37 20.86 8.64
N VAL A 412 11.13 21.85 7.77
CA VAL A 412 10.36 21.68 6.52
C VAL A 412 11.04 20.69 5.58
N TYR A 413 12.35 20.82 5.34
CA TYR A 413 13.05 19.86 4.47
C TYR A 413 13.08 18.46 5.08
N THR A 414 13.34 18.34 6.39
CA THR A 414 13.46 17.03 7.05
C THR A 414 12.14 16.27 6.95
N ALA A 415 11.01 16.95 7.14
CA ALA A 415 9.68 16.40 6.90
C ALA A 415 9.47 15.98 5.43
N LEU A 416 9.75 16.84 4.45
CA LEU A 416 9.54 16.52 3.02
C LEU A 416 10.42 15.36 2.52
N ILE A 417 11.66 15.26 3.01
CA ILE A 417 12.56 14.12 2.78
C ILE A 417 11.95 12.84 3.39
N ALA A 418 11.43 12.92 4.62
CA ALA A 418 10.80 11.78 5.28
C ALA A 418 9.53 11.26 4.58
N LEU A 419 8.71 12.17 4.00
CA LEU A 419 7.54 11.80 3.19
C LEU A 419 7.89 10.99 1.95
N SER A 420 9.11 11.16 1.41
CA SER A 420 9.53 10.53 0.16
C SER A 420 10.37 9.28 0.40
N PHE A 421 11.35 9.34 1.31
CA PHE A 421 12.23 8.21 1.62
C PHE A 421 11.67 7.26 2.69
N GLY A 422 10.76 7.69 3.57
CA GLY A 422 10.11 6.81 4.55
C GLY A 422 9.30 5.67 3.90
N PRO A 423 8.38 5.96 2.95
CA PRO A 423 7.69 4.93 2.19
C PRO A 423 8.63 4.13 1.30
N LEU A 424 9.68 4.76 0.75
CA LEU A 424 10.71 4.09 -0.04
C LEU A 424 11.43 3.02 0.78
N LEU A 425 11.94 3.39 1.96
CA LEU A 425 12.59 2.47 2.89
C LEU A 425 11.61 1.36 3.29
N GLY A 426 10.37 1.71 3.65
CA GLY A 426 9.31 0.73 3.93
C GLY A 426 9.12 -0.32 2.82
N LEU A 427 9.17 0.09 1.55
CA LEU A 427 9.09 -0.82 0.40
C LEU A 427 10.32 -1.75 0.27
N PHE A 428 11.52 -1.23 0.50
CA PHE A 428 12.74 -2.05 0.52
C PHE A 428 12.79 -3.01 1.70
N THR A 429 12.45 -2.55 2.92
CA THR A 429 12.33 -3.39 4.12
C THR A 429 11.31 -4.52 3.90
N LEU A 430 10.13 -4.17 3.38
CA LEU A 430 9.06 -5.11 3.04
C LEU A 430 9.47 -6.11 1.96
N GLY A 431 10.26 -5.68 0.96
CA GLY A 431 10.82 -6.56 -0.06
C GLY A 431 11.87 -7.54 0.48
N MET A 432 12.84 -7.03 1.24
CA MET A 432 14.03 -7.77 1.67
C MET A 432 13.77 -8.67 2.88
N LEU A 433 13.04 -8.19 3.90
CA LEU A 433 12.85 -8.91 5.16
C LEU A 433 11.56 -9.74 5.21
N ILE A 434 10.61 -9.52 4.30
CA ILE A 434 9.31 -10.22 4.31
C ILE A 434 9.13 -10.98 2.99
N PRO A 435 9.55 -12.27 2.89
CA PRO A 435 9.40 -13.08 1.69
C PRO A 435 7.95 -13.23 1.20
N LYS A 436 6.97 -13.07 2.11
CA LYS A 436 5.53 -13.17 1.81
C LYS A 436 4.91 -11.89 1.23
N ALA A 437 5.65 -10.78 1.16
CA ALA A 437 5.10 -9.52 0.64
C ALA A 437 4.84 -9.58 -0.87
N ASN A 438 3.74 -8.97 -1.32
CA ASN A 438 3.33 -8.90 -2.72
C ASN A 438 3.21 -7.45 -3.22
N SER A 439 3.19 -7.28 -4.55
CA SER A 439 3.29 -5.99 -5.23
C SER A 439 2.11 -5.05 -4.94
N THR A 440 0.89 -5.58 -4.84
CA THR A 440 -0.31 -4.78 -4.57
C THR A 440 -0.28 -4.22 -3.15
N GLY A 441 0.04 -5.08 -2.16
CA GLY A 441 0.15 -4.68 -0.76
C GLY A 441 1.22 -3.61 -0.55
N ALA A 442 2.40 -3.84 -1.10
CA ALA A 442 3.50 -2.89 -1.07
C ALA A 442 3.11 -1.52 -1.70
N PHE A 443 2.51 -1.52 -2.91
CA PHE A 443 2.07 -0.29 -3.58
C PHE A 443 1.02 0.49 -2.78
N VAL A 444 0.00 -0.19 -2.26
CA VAL A 444 -1.10 0.44 -1.49
C VAL A 444 -0.58 0.95 -0.14
N GLY A 445 0.24 0.16 0.56
CA GLY A 445 0.87 0.56 1.81
C GLY A 445 1.71 1.83 1.67
N ALA A 446 2.58 1.89 0.66
CA ALA A 446 3.42 3.06 0.40
C ALA A 446 2.61 4.30 -0.02
N SER A 447 1.53 4.10 -0.79
CA SER A 447 0.66 5.21 -1.22
C SER A 447 -0.10 5.81 -0.03
N ILE A 448 -0.70 4.98 0.83
CA ILE A 448 -1.47 5.45 1.99
C ILE A 448 -0.54 6.01 3.07
N SER A 449 0.63 5.42 3.29
CA SER A 449 1.62 5.94 4.25
C SER A 449 2.12 7.34 3.84
N SER A 450 2.40 7.54 2.55
CA SER A 450 2.73 8.85 1.99
C SER A 450 1.63 9.88 2.25
N ILE A 451 0.36 9.53 1.97
CA ILE A 451 -0.79 10.45 2.13
C ILE A 451 -1.03 10.81 3.59
N VAL A 452 -1.05 9.83 4.50
CA VAL A 452 -1.34 10.05 5.92
C VAL A 452 -0.26 10.91 6.57
N VAL A 453 1.03 10.65 6.31
CA VAL A 453 2.10 11.45 6.91
C VAL A 453 2.21 12.81 6.22
N SER A 454 1.86 12.95 4.93
CA SER A 454 1.75 14.26 4.27
C SER A 454 0.69 15.14 4.93
N TRP A 455 -0.46 14.56 5.29
CA TRP A 455 -1.49 15.28 6.05
C TRP A 455 -0.99 15.71 7.44
N ILE A 456 -0.30 14.82 8.17
CA ILE A 456 0.30 15.14 9.48
C ILE A 456 1.30 16.31 9.34
N ALA A 457 2.21 16.24 8.36
CA ALA A 457 3.22 17.27 8.11
C ALA A 457 2.60 18.64 7.74
N VAL A 458 1.57 18.66 6.88
CA VAL A 458 0.86 19.90 6.52
C VAL A 458 0.15 20.52 7.73
N GLN A 459 -0.44 19.72 8.61
CA GLN A 459 -1.07 20.25 9.83
C GLN A 459 -0.03 20.68 10.89
N ASN A 460 1.06 19.94 11.07
CA ASN A 460 2.20 20.38 11.90
C ASN A 460 2.72 21.75 11.43
N GLN A 461 2.92 21.92 10.11
CA GLN A 461 3.35 23.18 9.52
C GLN A 461 2.31 24.31 9.71
N ARG A 462 1.00 24.00 9.64
CA ARG A 462 -0.08 24.98 9.90
C ARG A 462 -0.08 25.50 11.34
N TYR A 463 0.23 24.65 12.32
CA TYR A 463 0.30 25.01 13.74
C TYR A 463 1.73 25.34 14.22
N GLN A 464 2.69 25.44 13.30
CA GLN A 464 4.12 25.53 13.63
C GLN A 464 4.46 26.69 14.57
N SER A 465 3.83 27.86 14.41
CA SER A 465 4.06 29.02 15.28
C SER A 465 3.71 28.73 16.75
N VAL A 466 2.58 28.06 17.00
CA VAL A 466 2.12 27.67 18.34
C VAL A 466 2.94 26.51 18.90
N ILE A 467 3.26 25.51 18.06
CA ILE A 467 4.04 24.33 18.46
C ILE A 467 5.47 24.74 18.84
N VAL A 468 6.13 25.54 18.00
CA VAL A 468 7.52 25.95 18.18
C VAL A 468 7.69 26.89 19.36
N ALA A 469 6.73 27.78 19.65
CA ALA A 469 6.79 28.72 20.76
C ALA A 469 7.09 28.04 22.12
N ASN A 470 6.57 26.84 22.34
CA ASN A 470 6.76 26.07 23.59
C ASN A 470 8.16 25.46 23.74
N PHE A 471 8.99 25.46 22.68
CA PHE A 471 10.32 24.83 22.66
C PHE A 471 11.48 25.83 22.54
N ILE A 472 11.20 27.12 22.29
CA ILE A 472 12.25 28.14 22.16
C ILE A 472 12.91 28.35 23.53
N LYS A 473 14.22 28.12 23.61
CA LYS A 473 15.04 28.44 24.78
C LYS A 473 15.24 29.97 24.86
N PRO A 474 15.14 30.61 26.04
CA PRO A 474 15.14 32.07 26.16
C PRO A 474 16.45 32.72 25.68
N THR A 475 16.38 33.95 25.18
CA THR A 475 17.55 34.77 24.82
C THR A 475 17.46 36.15 25.49
N SER A 476 18.59 36.85 25.62
CA SER A 476 18.68 38.18 26.23
C SER A 476 19.09 39.25 25.22
N THR A 477 18.65 40.49 25.46
CA THR A 477 19.09 41.69 24.74
C THR A 477 19.70 42.74 25.69
N ASP A 478 19.94 42.39 26.96
CA ASP A 478 20.34 43.32 28.02
C ASP A 478 21.73 43.95 27.77
N GLY A 479 22.58 43.27 27.01
CA GLY A 479 23.88 43.74 26.55
C GLY A 479 23.86 44.44 25.19
N CYS A 480 22.69 44.76 24.62
CA CYS A 480 22.56 45.42 23.33
C CYS A 480 22.30 46.93 23.46
N ASN A 481 23.11 47.76 22.79
CA ASN A 481 22.79 49.17 22.56
C ASN A 481 21.66 49.31 21.53
N VAL A 482 20.41 49.20 21.97
CA VAL A 482 19.20 49.39 21.15
C VAL A 482 18.23 50.31 21.88
N THR A 483 17.80 51.39 21.22
CA THR A 483 16.65 52.19 21.68
C THR A 483 15.40 51.32 21.56
N ILE A 484 14.77 51.00 22.70
CA ILE A 484 13.68 50.03 22.79
C ILE A 484 12.47 50.50 21.97
N ALA A 485 12.36 50.01 20.74
CA ALA A 485 11.08 49.97 20.04
C ALA A 485 10.18 49.02 20.81
N THR A 486 9.01 49.51 21.26
CA THR A 486 8.11 48.74 22.13
C THR A 486 7.67 47.46 21.42
N ILE A 487 8.20 46.32 21.85
CA ILE A 487 7.73 45.03 21.37
C ILE A 487 6.31 44.87 21.90
N ASN A 488 5.34 45.01 21.00
CA ASN A 488 3.95 44.66 21.29
C ASN A 488 3.93 43.20 21.72
N LEU A 489 3.64 42.96 23.00
CA LEU A 489 3.26 41.65 23.50
C LEU A 489 2.05 41.21 22.70
N VAL A 490 2.27 40.34 21.70
CA VAL A 490 1.20 39.68 20.97
C VAL A 490 0.47 38.84 22.01
N ASN A 491 -0.71 39.32 22.42
CA ASN A 491 -1.60 38.60 23.31
C ASN A 491 -1.69 37.16 22.81
N GLN A 492 -1.25 36.20 23.64
CA GLN A 492 -1.42 34.79 23.34
C GLN A 492 -2.92 34.50 23.35
N ALA A 493 -3.54 34.60 22.17
CA ALA A 493 -4.87 34.08 21.95
C ALA A 493 -4.87 32.63 22.43
N GLN A 494 -5.89 32.25 23.19
CA GLN A 494 -6.01 30.94 23.82
C GLN A 494 -6.39 29.89 22.77
N VAL A 495 -5.45 29.60 21.86
CA VAL A 495 -5.59 28.63 20.79
C VAL A 495 -5.58 27.24 21.41
N ASP A 496 -6.64 26.47 21.15
CA ASP A 496 -6.77 25.09 21.61
C ASP A 496 -5.52 24.26 21.27
N SER A 497 -5.05 23.45 22.23
CA SER A 497 -3.82 22.68 22.06
C SER A 497 -3.93 21.79 20.81
N PRO A 498 -3.02 21.89 19.82
CA PRO A 498 -3.16 21.15 18.57
C PRO A 498 -3.34 19.65 18.81
N PHE A 499 -4.21 19.02 18.01
CA PHE A 499 -4.46 17.58 18.08
C PHE A 499 -3.15 16.79 18.06
N ILE A 500 -3.05 15.75 18.89
CA ILE A 500 -1.75 15.19 19.30
C ILE A 500 -0.89 14.69 18.13
N LEU A 501 -1.50 14.16 17.05
CA LEU A 501 -0.75 13.78 15.84
C LEU A 501 -0.05 14.97 15.17
N TYR A 502 -0.61 16.17 15.21
CA TYR A 502 -0.02 17.37 14.63
C TYR A 502 1.19 17.88 15.44
N ARG A 503 1.33 17.43 16.69
CA ARG A 503 2.50 17.72 17.54
C ARG A 503 3.64 16.71 17.39
N ILE A 504 3.45 15.60 16.67
CA ILE A 504 4.50 14.59 16.49
C ILE A 504 5.71 15.20 15.77
N SER A 505 6.91 14.97 16.33
CA SER A 505 8.18 15.39 15.77
C SER A 505 8.40 14.85 14.35
N PHE A 506 8.91 15.71 13.47
CA PHE A 506 9.23 15.40 12.09
C PHE A 506 10.25 14.25 11.94
N TRP A 507 11.09 14.01 12.96
CA TRP A 507 11.99 12.85 12.98
C TRP A 507 11.26 11.51 12.91
N PHE A 508 10.06 11.40 13.49
CA PHE A 508 9.28 10.15 13.47
C PHE A 508 8.57 9.87 12.14
N TYR A 509 8.52 10.83 11.20
CA TYR A 509 7.70 10.71 9.99
C TYR A 509 8.12 9.53 9.11
N SER A 510 9.43 9.29 8.93
CA SER A 510 9.92 8.12 8.19
C SER A 510 9.60 6.79 8.87
N CYS A 511 9.58 6.76 10.20
CA CYS A 511 9.21 5.58 10.97
C CYS A 511 7.72 5.26 10.82
N ILE A 512 6.85 6.27 10.92
CA ILE A 512 5.41 6.12 10.67
C ILE A 512 5.15 5.67 9.23
N CYS A 513 5.83 6.27 8.24
CA CYS A 513 5.75 5.85 6.84
C CYS A 513 6.12 4.37 6.65
N LEU A 514 7.24 3.93 7.23
CA LEU A 514 7.71 2.54 7.16
C LEU A 514 6.68 1.57 7.77
N CYS A 515 6.24 1.82 9.00
CA CYS A 515 5.30 0.96 9.71
C CYS A 515 3.95 0.87 8.99
N MET A 516 3.39 2.00 8.54
CA MET A 516 2.14 2.03 7.78
C MET A 516 2.26 1.31 6.43
N THR A 517 3.42 1.41 5.76
CA THR A 517 3.68 0.70 4.49
C THR A 517 3.65 -0.81 4.68
N VAL A 518 4.27 -1.32 5.75
CA VAL A 518 4.29 -2.76 6.07
C VAL A 518 2.92 -3.25 6.54
N ILE A 519 2.24 -2.51 7.42
CA ILE A 519 0.98 -2.95 8.05
C ILE A 519 -0.18 -2.91 7.05
N ILE A 520 -0.38 -1.81 6.32
CA ILE A 520 -1.53 -1.64 5.42
C ILE A 520 -1.42 -2.58 4.21
N GLY A 521 -0.20 -2.89 3.77
CA GLY A 521 0.04 -3.83 2.67
C GLY A 521 -0.40 -5.27 2.93
N VAL A 522 -0.86 -5.61 4.15
CA VAL A 522 -1.28 -6.96 4.54
C VAL A 522 -2.81 -7.14 4.52
N ILE A 523 -3.63 -6.09 4.53
CA ILE A 523 -4.78 -6.05 5.48
C ILE A 523 -6.22 -6.47 5.02
N ILE A 524 -6.45 -7.19 3.89
CA ILE A 524 -7.68 -6.91 3.08
C ILE A 524 -8.63 -8.11 2.63
N SER A 525 -9.19 -9.08 3.42
CA SER A 525 -10.42 -9.89 3.00
C SER A 525 -11.52 -10.13 4.05
N THR A 526 -12.79 -10.07 3.56
CA THR A 526 -14.15 -10.21 4.16
C THR A 526 -15.27 -9.59 3.27
N THR A 527 -16.37 -10.28 3.03
CA THR A 527 -17.62 -9.68 2.47
C THR A 527 -18.82 -10.28 3.18
N THR A 528 -18.73 -11.58 3.44
CA THR A 528 -19.60 -12.39 4.26
C THR A 528 -19.62 -11.98 5.74
N LEU A 529 -18.71 -11.12 6.22
CA LEU A 529 -18.60 -10.70 7.62
C LEU A 529 -19.84 -9.96 8.15
N LEU A 530 -20.57 -9.23 7.30
CA LEU A 530 -21.63 -8.31 7.77
C LEU A 530 -23.04 -8.86 7.65
N ALA A 531 -23.37 -9.53 6.55
CA ALA A 531 -24.73 -10.00 6.29
C ALA A 531 -25.14 -11.14 7.25
N VAL A 532 -24.26 -12.13 7.44
CA VAL A 532 -24.59 -13.36 8.17
C VAL A 532 -24.87 -13.11 9.67
N PRO A 533 -24.05 -12.37 10.44
CA PRO A 533 -24.33 -12.15 11.86
C PRO A 533 -25.63 -11.36 12.09
N ALA A 534 -25.94 -10.41 11.20
CA ALA A 534 -27.19 -9.64 11.24
C ALA A 534 -28.43 -10.48 10.88
N ASP A 535 -28.28 -11.53 10.07
CA ASP A 535 -29.34 -12.47 9.74
C ASP A 535 -29.60 -13.43 10.93
N VAL A 536 -28.54 -14.00 11.49
CA VAL A 536 -28.60 -14.89 12.68
C VAL A 536 -29.14 -14.17 13.91
N TYR A 537 -28.88 -12.87 14.08
CA TYR A 537 -29.51 -12.02 15.10
C TYR A 537 -31.05 -12.07 15.07
N ARG A 538 -31.63 -12.04 13.85
CA ARG A 538 -33.06 -11.91 13.59
C ARG A 538 -33.80 -13.25 13.45
N PHE A 539 -33.13 -14.26 12.89
CA PHE A 539 -33.73 -15.55 12.52
C PHE A 539 -33.14 -16.76 13.29
N GLY A 540 -32.00 -16.61 13.96
CA GLY A 540 -31.40 -17.63 14.83
C GLY A 540 -30.31 -18.50 14.19
N SER A 541 -29.86 -19.52 14.95
CA SER A 541 -28.58 -20.19 14.75
C SER A 541 -28.50 -21.23 13.62
N ASN A 542 -29.62 -21.61 12.99
CA ASN A 542 -29.64 -22.76 12.07
C ASN A 542 -28.65 -22.63 10.91
N TYR A 543 -28.31 -21.40 10.50
CA TYR A 543 -27.27 -21.08 9.52
C TYR A 543 -25.95 -21.86 9.72
N ILE A 544 -25.63 -22.28 10.95
CA ILE A 544 -24.47 -23.16 11.25
C ILE A 544 -24.43 -24.43 10.39
N TRP A 545 -25.59 -24.98 9.97
CA TRP A 545 -25.67 -26.17 9.13
C TRP A 545 -25.05 -26.00 7.75
N LEU A 546 -24.90 -24.75 7.28
CA LEU A 546 -24.21 -24.45 6.03
C LEU A 546 -22.71 -24.82 6.10
N ALA A 547 -22.13 -24.94 7.30
CA ALA A 547 -20.78 -25.49 7.50
C ALA A 547 -20.68 -26.95 7.03
N LEU A 548 -21.65 -27.79 7.41
CA LEU A 548 -21.72 -29.19 6.97
C LEU A 548 -22.01 -29.26 5.46
N ALA A 549 -22.88 -28.38 4.96
CA ALA A 549 -23.17 -28.28 3.52
C ALA A 549 -21.91 -27.98 2.68
N THR A 550 -21.00 -27.12 3.16
CA THR A 550 -19.71 -26.85 2.50
C THR A 550 -18.73 -28.02 2.52
N ILE A 551 -18.80 -28.91 3.52
CA ILE A 551 -18.00 -30.15 3.53
C ILE A 551 -18.54 -31.13 2.47
N ILE A 552 -19.87 -31.26 2.36
CA ILE A 552 -20.52 -32.16 1.40
C ILE A 552 -20.25 -31.71 -0.05
N GLU A 553 -20.42 -30.43 -0.38
CA GLU A 553 -20.17 -29.95 -1.75
C GLU A 553 -18.70 -30.13 -2.15
N CYS A 554 -17.74 -29.88 -1.24
CA CYS A 554 -16.32 -30.03 -1.54
C CYS A 554 -15.96 -31.46 -1.96
N ILE A 555 -16.57 -32.46 -1.33
CA ILE A 555 -16.43 -33.88 -1.69
C ILE A 555 -17.01 -34.14 -3.09
N ILE A 556 -18.21 -33.61 -3.37
CA ILE A 556 -18.87 -33.76 -4.67
C ILE A 556 -18.05 -33.06 -5.78
N THR A 557 -17.61 -31.83 -5.57
CA THR A 557 -16.76 -31.06 -6.50
C THR A 557 -15.49 -31.82 -6.85
N TYR A 558 -14.79 -32.35 -5.85
CA TYR A 558 -13.56 -33.11 -6.04
C TYR A 558 -13.77 -34.42 -6.80
N TYR A 559 -14.76 -35.24 -6.46
CA TYR A 559 -14.94 -36.55 -7.12
C TYR A 559 -15.69 -36.50 -8.45
N VAL A 560 -16.65 -35.59 -8.61
CA VAL A 560 -17.59 -35.60 -9.75
C VAL A 560 -17.14 -34.67 -10.88
N TYR A 561 -16.88 -33.40 -10.60
CA TYR A 561 -16.74 -32.35 -11.63
C TYR A 561 -15.28 -32.04 -11.98
N LEU A 562 -14.45 -31.86 -10.94
CA LEU A 562 -13.09 -31.38 -11.09
C LEU A 562 -12.13 -32.30 -11.89
N PRO A 563 -12.27 -33.64 -11.93
CA PRO A 563 -11.43 -34.49 -12.78
C PRO A 563 -11.61 -34.19 -14.27
N VAL A 564 -12.83 -33.91 -14.71
CA VAL A 564 -13.16 -33.63 -16.12
C VAL A 564 -12.45 -32.36 -16.57
N PHE A 565 -12.52 -31.29 -15.76
CA PHE A 565 -11.80 -30.05 -16.05
C PHE A 565 -10.27 -30.23 -16.04
N PHE A 566 -9.73 -31.01 -15.10
CA PHE A 566 -8.29 -31.27 -15.02
C PHE A 566 -7.75 -32.09 -16.20
N ASN A 567 -8.54 -33.02 -16.74
CA ASN A 567 -8.15 -33.79 -17.92
C ASN A 567 -8.15 -32.92 -19.19
N LEU A 568 -9.08 -31.97 -19.30
CA LEU A 568 -9.29 -31.19 -20.52
C LEU A 568 -8.45 -29.90 -20.61
N GLN A 569 -7.88 -29.41 -19.50
CA GLN A 569 -6.99 -28.22 -19.45
C GLN A 569 -7.56 -26.93 -20.08
N ILE A 570 -8.89 -26.80 -20.15
CA ILE A 570 -9.59 -25.69 -20.79
C ILE A 570 -9.48 -24.36 -20.00
N THR A 571 -9.41 -23.24 -20.73
CA THR A 571 -9.26 -21.90 -20.13
C THR A 571 -10.58 -21.30 -19.65
N SER A 572 -11.68 -21.59 -20.36
CA SER A 572 -13.06 -21.29 -19.96
C SER A 572 -13.79 -22.60 -19.69
N ILE A 573 -14.42 -22.76 -18.51
CA ILE A 573 -15.23 -23.95 -18.22
C ILE A 573 -16.40 -24.12 -19.19
N TYR A 574 -16.84 -23.05 -19.85
CA TYR A 574 -17.90 -23.09 -20.85
C TYR A 574 -17.43 -23.71 -22.18
N GLU A 575 -16.12 -23.87 -22.38
CA GLU A 575 -15.56 -24.67 -23.48
C GLU A 575 -15.95 -26.15 -23.39
N TYR A 576 -16.01 -26.72 -22.17
CA TYR A 576 -16.55 -28.06 -21.95
C TYR A 576 -17.97 -28.20 -22.50
N ILE A 577 -18.80 -27.17 -22.37
CA ILE A 577 -20.17 -27.17 -22.92
C ILE A 577 -20.16 -27.24 -24.46
N GLN A 578 -19.19 -26.62 -25.13
CA GLN A 578 -19.04 -26.76 -26.58
C GLN A 578 -18.49 -28.14 -26.98
N LEU A 579 -17.54 -28.71 -26.21
CA LEU A 579 -16.99 -30.04 -26.46
C LEU A 579 -18.02 -31.16 -26.23
N ARG A 580 -18.90 -31.00 -25.22
CA ARG A 580 -19.93 -31.97 -24.84
C ARG A 580 -21.25 -31.80 -25.58
N PHE A 581 -21.58 -30.59 -26.03
CA PHE A 581 -22.89 -30.25 -26.62
C PHE A 581 -22.76 -29.38 -27.89
N ASP A 582 -22.84 -28.06 -27.79
CA ASP A 582 -22.67 -27.14 -28.93
C ASP A 582 -22.32 -25.69 -28.50
N LYS A 583 -21.97 -24.86 -29.50
CA LYS A 583 -21.60 -23.44 -29.29
C LYS A 583 -22.77 -22.56 -28.80
N ARG A 584 -24.03 -22.89 -29.13
CA ARG A 584 -25.21 -22.12 -28.65
C ARG A 584 -25.39 -22.32 -27.15
N LEU A 585 -25.24 -23.55 -26.69
CA LEU A 585 -25.31 -23.88 -25.26
C LEU A 585 -24.11 -23.31 -24.49
N ARG A 586 -22.88 -23.31 -25.05
CA ARG A 586 -21.74 -22.57 -24.48
C ARG A 586 -22.11 -21.11 -24.22
N LEU A 587 -22.56 -20.39 -25.25
CA LEU A 587 -22.91 -18.97 -25.15
C LEU A 587 -24.05 -18.69 -24.14
N LEU A 588 -25.06 -19.57 -24.04
CA LEU A 588 -26.11 -19.45 -23.02
C LEU A 588 -25.55 -19.61 -21.61
N THR A 589 -24.72 -20.63 -21.37
CA THR A 589 -24.12 -20.90 -20.05
C THR A 589 -23.16 -19.78 -19.65
N SER A 590 -22.35 -19.27 -20.58
CA SER A 590 -21.49 -18.09 -20.36
C SER A 590 -22.30 -16.83 -20.04
N LEU A 591 -23.43 -16.61 -20.72
CA LEU A 591 -24.33 -15.48 -20.46
C LEU A 591 -24.95 -15.54 -19.07
N PHE A 592 -25.39 -16.72 -18.62
CA PHE A 592 -25.85 -16.91 -17.23
C PHE A 592 -24.72 -16.67 -16.21
N GLY A 593 -23.48 -17.08 -16.51
CA GLY A 593 -22.31 -16.76 -15.68
C GLY A 593 -22.03 -15.25 -15.57
N ILE A 594 -22.13 -14.52 -16.69
CA ILE A 594 -22.00 -13.06 -16.75
C ILE A 594 -23.12 -12.38 -15.93
N LEU A 595 -24.38 -12.86 -16.06
CA LEU A 595 -25.52 -12.35 -15.30
C LEU A 595 -25.32 -12.49 -13.78
N SER A 596 -24.87 -13.67 -13.33
CA SER A 596 -24.52 -13.91 -11.92
C SER A 596 -23.50 -12.88 -11.41
N ILE A 597 -22.45 -12.59 -12.20
CA ILE A 597 -21.42 -11.62 -11.79
C ILE A 597 -22.01 -10.21 -11.61
N PHE A 598 -22.89 -9.76 -12.49
CA PHE A 598 -23.56 -8.46 -12.34
C PHE A 598 -24.60 -8.41 -11.22
N ILE A 599 -25.03 -9.56 -10.67
CA ILE A 599 -25.82 -9.65 -9.44
C ILE A 599 -24.92 -9.61 -8.20
N VAL A 600 -23.75 -10.26 -8.23
CA VAL A 600 -22.76 -10.28 -7.12
C VAL A 600 -22.11 -8.91 -6.90
N CYS A 601 -21.52 -8.32 -7.94
CA CYS A 601 -20.62 -7.17 -7.79
C CYS A 601 -21.26 -5.95 -7.10
N PRO A 602 -22.51 -5.54 -7.37
CA PRO A 602 -23.11 -4.38 -6.71
C PRO A 602 -23.36 -4.61 -5.21
N VAL A 603 -23.79 -5.81 -4.81
CA VAL A 603 -23.99 -6.20 -3.40
C VAL A 603 -22.66 -6.16 -2.64
N VAL A 604 -21.62 -6.70 -3.28
CA VAL A 604 -20.23 -6.75 -2.80
C VAL A 604 -19.60 -5.36 -2.66
N ILE A 605 -19.99 -4.38 -3.47
CA ILE A 605 -19.61 -2.96 -3.30
C ILE A 605 -20.43 -2.29 -2.18
N TYR A 606 -21.74 -2.52 -2.15
CA TYR A 606 -22.67 -1.78 -1.28
C TYR A 606 -22.51 -2.12 0.21
N ILE A 607 -22.39 -3.41 0.57
CA ILE A 607 -22.36 -3.84 1.97
C ILE A 607 -21.17 -3.24 2.75
N PRO A 608 -19.93 -3.26 2.25
CA PRO A 608 -18.81 -2.52 2.87
C PRO A 608 -19.04 -1.00 2.89
N SER A 609 -19.62 -0.43 1.84
CA SER A 609 -19.91 1.01 1.75
C SER A 609 -20.88 1.48 2.84
N LEU A 610 -21.90 0.67 3.12
CA LEU A 610 -22.88 0.90 4.20
C LEU A 610 -22.22 0.85 5.59
N ALA A 611 -21.32 -0.11 5.82
CA ALA A 611 -20.61 -0.24 7.11
C ALA A 611 -19.61 0.89 7.36
N PHE A 612 -18.85 1.32 6.35
CA PHE A 612 -17.96 2.49 6.46
C PHE A 612 -18.76 3.76 6.73
N SER A 613 -19.90 3.92 6.05
CA SER A 613 -20.83 5.02 6.30
C SER A 613 -21.33 5.02 7.75
N GLN A 614 -21.73 3.85 8.29
CA GLN A 614 -22.17 3.71 9.69
C GLN A 614 -21.08 4.08 10.72
N VAL A 615 -19.79 3.86 10.40
CA VAL A 615 -18.66 4.16 11.30
C VAL A 615 -18.14 5.61 11.15
N THR A 616 -18.36 6.26 10.01
CA THR A 616 -17.71 7.56 9.68
C THR A 616 -18.66 8.71 9.33
N GLY A 617 -19.95 8.44 9.11
CA GLY A 617 -20.93 9.41 8.62
C GLY A 617 -20.75 9.81 7.14
N VAL A 618 -19.75 9.28 6.43
CA VAL A 618 -19.50 9.60 5.01
C VAL A 618 -20.55 8.94 4.11
N ASN A 619 -20.93 9.60 3.02
CA ASN A 619 -21.99 9.13 2.11
C ASN A 619 -21.66 7.77 1.43
N VAL A 620 -22.60 6.83 1.50
CA VAL A 620 -22.47 5.45 0.96
C VAL A 620 -22.05 5.42 -0.51
N TYR A 621 -22.63 6.25 -1.38
CA TYR A 621 -22.35 6.21 -2.83
C TYR A 621 -20.94 6.71 -3.15
N LEU A 622 -20.46 7.74 -2.44
CA LEU A 622 -19.09 8.23 -2.57
C LEU A 622 -18.08 7.14 -2.21
N ILE A 623 -18.33 6.42 -1.13
CA ILE A 623 -17.47 5.31 -0.69
C ILE A 623 -17.56 4.13 -1.67
N ALA A 624 -18.75 3.80 -2.19
CA ALA A 624 -18.95 2.78 -3.21
C ALA A 624 -18.16 3.08 -4.49
N GLY A 625 -18.18 4.34 -4.94
CA GLY A 625 -17.37 4.82 -6.06
C GLY A 625 -15.86 4.64 -5.81
N ILE A 626 -15.36 5.09 -4.66
CA ILE A 626 -13.94 4.94 -4.28
C ILE A 626 -13.53 3.45 -4.22
N THR A 627 -14.35 2.61 -3.58
CA THR A 627 -14.15 1.16 -3.46
C THR A 627 -14.04 0.49 -4.82
N SER A 628 -14.97 0.81 -5.73
CA SER A 628 -15.00 0.26 -7.08
C SER A 628 -13.83 0.76 -7.92
N ILE A 629 -13.46 2.04 -7.86
CA ILE A 629 -12.29 2.62 -8.54
C ILE A 629 -11.00 1.89 -8.10
N ILE A 630 -10.81 1.69 -6.80
CA ILE A 630 -9.65 0.94 -6.26
C ILE A 630 -9.65 -0.50 -6.78
N CYS A 631 -10.78 -1.19 -6.75
CA CYS A 631 -10.88 -2.57 -7.20
C CYS A 631 -10.64 -2.74 -8.71
N ILE A 632 -11.27 -1.90 -9.53
CA ILE A 632 -11.04 -1.84 -10.98
C ILE A 632 -9.56 -1.59 -11.26
N PHE A 633 -8.96 -0.61 -10.56
CA PHE A 633 -7.56 -0.27 -10.74
C PHE A 633 -6.65 -1.47 -10.53
N TYR A 634 -6.72 -2.19 -9.40
CA TYR A 634 -5.83 -3.34 -9.21
C TYR A 634 -6.25 -4.60 -10.01
N THR A 635 -7.53 -4.76 -10.35
CA THR A 635 -8.01 -5.94 -11.12
C THR A 635 -7.61 -5.87 -12.59
N THR A 636 -7.72 -4.71 -13.24
CA THR A 636 -7.15 -4.47 -14.59
C THR A 636 -5.63 -4.72 -14.63
N ILE A 637 -4.98 -4.59 -13.47
CA ILE A 637 -3.54 -4.53 -13.30
C ILE A 637 -2.90 -5.89 -13.06
N GLY A 638 -3.53 -6.77 -12.29
CA GLY A 638 -2.88 -7.95 -11.72
C GLY A 638 -3.27 -9.29 -12.34
N GLY A 639 -4.48 -9.42 -12.87
CA GLY A 639 -5.04 -10.70 -13.35
C GLY A 639 -5.10 -11.79 -12.27
N LEU A 640 -5.45 -13.02 -12.68
CA LEU A 640 -5.77 -14.12 -11.77
C LEU A 640 -4.70 -14.40 -10.70
N LYS A 641 -3.41 -14.36 -11.05
CA LYS A 641 -2.33 -14.63 -10.09
C LYS A 641 -2.24 -13.57 -8.99
N ALA A 642 -2.45 -12.30 -9.32
CA ALA A 642 -2.49 -11.24 -8.32
C ALA A 642 -3.76 -11.36 -7.46
N VAL A 643 -4.92 -11.65 -8.07
CA VAL A 643 -6.18 -11.88 -7.36
C VAL A 643 -6.03 -13.00 -6.33
N VAL A 644 -5.48 -14.17 -6.69
CA VAL A 644 -5.27 -15.27 -5.71
C VAL A 644 -4.32 -14.86 -4.58
N TRP A 645 -3.29 -14.06 -4.86
CA TRP A 645 -2.32 -13.60 -3.85
C TRP A 645 -2.81 -12.44 -2.99
N THR A 646 -3.72 -11.61 -3.50
CA THR A 646 -4.53 -10.75 -2.65
C THR A 646 -5.40 -11.67 -1.81
N ASP A 647 -6.34 -12.43 -2.39
CA ASP A 647 -7.36 -13.25 -1.69
C ASP A 647 -6.79 -14.02 -0.49
N THR A 648 -5.60 -14.62 -0.66
CA THR A 648 -4.86 -15.38 0.37
C THR A 648 -4.35 -14.51 1.52
N VAL A 649 -3.59 -13.45 1.24
CA VAL A 649 -3.05 -12.53 2.27
C VAL A 649 -4.20 -11.88 3.03
N GLN A 650 -5.13 -11.39 2.24
CA GLN A 650 -6.38 -10.82 2.62
C GLN A 650 -7.16 -11.71 3.63
N PHE A 651 -7.30 -13.02 3.35
CA PHE A 651 -8.15 -13.95 4.12
C PHE A 651 -7.79 -14.03 5.62
N PHE A 652 -6.54 -13.80 6.00
CA PHE A 652 -6.14 -13.83 7.41
C PHE A 652 -6.76 -12.69 8.23
N ILE A 653 -7.12 -11.56 7.60
CA ILE A 653 -7.71 -10.42 8.32
C ILE A 653 -9.19 -10.65 8.58
N MET A 654 -9.88 -11.45 7.76
CA MET A 654 -11.20 -11.99 8.10
C MET A 654 -11.16 -12.66 9.46
N ILE A 655 -10.21 -13.57 9.64
CA ILE A 655 -10.08 -14.40 10.82
C ILE A 655 -9.66 -13.56 12.04
N VAL A 656 -8.64 -12.71 11.90
CA VAL A 656 -8.20 -11.82 12.99
C VAL A 656 -9.33 -10.87 13.42
N THR A 657 -10.06 -10.29 12.47
CA THR A 657 -11.19 -9.40 12.75
C THR A 657 -12.33 -10.14 13.45
N PHE A 658 -12.69 -11.33 12.97
CA PHE A 658 -13.71 -12.17 13.61
C PHE A 658 -13.34 -12.54 15.05
N ILE A 659 -12.11 -13.00 15.27
CA ILE A 659 -11.63 -13.42 16.60
C ILE A 659 -11.61 -12.24 17.57
N ILE A 660 -11.12 -11.07 17.16
CA ILE A 660 -11.12 -9.86 18.00
C ILE A 660 -12.54 -9.49 18.42
N ILE A 661 -13.49 -9.45 17.47
CA ILE A 661 -14.88 -9.06 17.75
C ILE A 661 -15.60 -10.08 18.63
N LEU A 662 -15.41 -11.38 18.36
CA LEU A 662 -15.97 -12.46 19.19
C LEU A 662 -15.41 -12.39 20.61
N CYS A 663 -14.09 -12.38 20.79
CA CYS A 663 -13.45 -12.38 22.11
C CYS A 663 -13.80 -11.10 22.90
N MET A 664 -13.68 -9.91 22.30
CA MET A 664 -14.00 -8.66 22.99
C MET A 664 -15.48 -8.53 23.31
N GLY A 665 -16.36 -8.95 22.39
CA GLY A 665 -17.80 -8.93 22.62
C GLY A 665 -18.20 -9.86 23.76
N ILE A 666 -17.75 -11.13 23.72
CA ILE A 666 -18.02 -12.13 24.77
C ILE A 666 -17.55 -11.63 26.14
N VAL A 667 -16.35 -11.05 26.23
CA VAL A 667 -15.85 -10.44 27.48
C VAL A 667 -16.70 -9.24 27.91
N THR A 668 -17.17 -8.42 26.97
CA THR A 668 -17.94 -7.19 27.28
C THR A 668 -19.38 -7.48 27.72
N ILE A 669 -19.99 -8.60 27.31
CA ILE A 669 -21.33 -9.02 27.76
C ILE A 669 -21.33 -9.90 29.02
N GLY A 670 -20.17 -10.16 29.65
CA GLY A 670 -20.07 -10.97 30.86
C GLY A 670 -19.81 -12.47 30.65
N GLY A 671 -19.42 -12.89 29.44
CA GLY A 671 -18.93 -14.24 29.16
C GLY A 671 -19.83 -15.08 28.25
N PHE A 672 -19.32 -16.26 27.87
CA PHE A 672 -20.00 -17.17 26.95
C PHE A 672 -21.30 -17.74 27.52
N GLU A 673 -21.35 -17.98 28.84
CA GLU A 673 -22.55 -18.47 29.52
C GLU A 673 -23.71 -17.46 29.46
N PHE A 674 -23.42 -16.16 29.60
CA PHE A 674 -24.42 -15.10 29.39
C PHE A 674 -24.89 -15.06 27.93
N MET A 675 -23.98 -15.19 26.98
CA MET A 675 -24.32 -15.28 25.55
C MET A 675 -25.25 -16.45 25.25
N TRP A 676 -24.93 -17.62 25.80
CA TRP A 676 -25.66 -18.86 25.57
C TRP A 676 -27.04 -18.84 26.23
N SER A 677 -27.12 -18.50 27.52
CA SER A 677 -28.38 -18.40 28.26
C SER A 677 -29.35 -17.41 27.61
N LYS A 678 -28.91 -16.18 27.28
CA LYS A 678 -29.77 -15.23 26.56
C LYS A 678 -30.17 -15.72 25.16
N SER A 679 -29.30 -16.45 24.46
CA SER A 679 -29.67 -17.06 23.17
C SER A 679 -30.69 -18.20 23.29
N VAL A 680 -30.74 -18.92 24.43
CA VAL A 680 -31.79 -19.89 24.74
C VAL A 680 -33.10 -19.16 25.11
N GLU A 681 -33.05 -18.20 26.04
CA GLU A 681 -34.22 -17.40 26.45
C GLU A 681 -34.90 -16.70 25.26
N GLY A 682 -34.10 -16.19 24.32
CA GLY A 682 -34.61 -15.55 23.11
C GLY A 682 -35.05 -16.50 21.99
N HIS A 683 -35.06 -17.83 22.19
CA HIS A 683 -35.32 -18.83 21.15
C HIS A 683 -34.43 -18.66 19.89
N ARG A 684 -33.16 -18.28 20.06
CA ARG A 684 -32.19 -18.13 18.95
C ARG A 684 -31.37 -19.41 18.70
N LEU A 685 -31.28 -20.32 19.67
CA LEU A 685 -30.51 -21.56 19.61
C LEU A 685 -31.35 -22.76 19.16
N ASP A 686 -31.51 -22.88 17.85
CA ASP A 686 -32.41 -23.83 17.18
C ASP A 686 -31.68 -25.06 16.62
N ILE A 687 -30.39 -25.22 16.92
CA ILE A 687 -29.48 -26.22 16.33
C ILE A 687 -29.89 -27.69 16.49
N THR A 688 -30.99 -27.97 17.18
CA THR A 688 -31.60 -29.30 17.34
C THR A 688 -32.83 -29.54 16.46
N ASP A 689 -33.31 -28.55 15.70
CA ASP A 689 -34.37 -28.75 14.70
C ASP A 689 -33.79 -29.34 13.41
N PHE A 690 -34.10 -30.62 13.19
CA PHE A 690 -33.72 -31.38 12.00
C PHE A 690 -34.83 -31.40 10.92
N SER A 691 -35.74 -30.42 10.93
CA SER A 691 -36.82 -30.30 9.94
C SER A 691 -36.31 -30.27 8.49
N PHE A 692 -37.04 -30.99 7.63
CA PHE A 692 -36.85 -30.97 6.18
C PHE A 692 -37.93 -30.15 5.45
N ASN A 693 -38.77 -29.40 6.18
CA ASN A 693 -39.83 -28.59 5.57
C ASN A 693 -39.19 -27.47 4.68
N PRO A 694 -39.50 -27.42 3.37
CA PRO A 694 -38.95 -26.40 2.46
C PRO A 694 -39.61 -25.02 2.59
N THR A 695 -40.71 -24.87 3.35
CA THR A 695 -41.35 -23.56 3.59
C THR A 695 -40.80 -22.82 4.80
N LEU A 696 -40.00 -23.49 5.65
CA LEU A 696 -39.27 -22.84 6.74
C LEU A 696 -38.04 -22.12 6.16
N ARG A 697 -37.77 -20.90 6.64
CA ARG A 697 -36.68 -20.05 6.15
C ARG A 697 -35.32 -20.75 6.13
N ASP A 698 -34.92 -21.30 7.29
CA ASP A 698 -33.59 -21.90 7.52
C ASP A 698 -33.73 -23.27 8.20
N SER A 699 -34.49 -24.18 7.58
CA SER A 699 -34.56 -25.57 8.05
C SER A 699 -33.27 -26.34 7.75
N PHE A 700 -33.00 -27.38 8.55
CA PHE A 700 -31.88 -28.30 8.32
C PHE A 700 -31.86 -28.84 6.89
N GLY A 701 -33.02 -29.29 6.37
CA GLY A 701 -33.15 -29.74 4.99
C GLY A 701 -32.82 -28.67 3.94
N ALA A 702 -33.22 -27.41 4.18
CA ALA A 702 -32.92 -26.30 3.27
C ALA A 702 -31.42 -25.96 3.22
N LEU A 703 -30.77 -25.90 4.38
CA LEU A 703 -29.35 -25.56 4.48
C LEU A 703 -28.44 -26.71 4.03
N ILE A 704 -28.81 -27.97 4.31
CA ILE A 704 -28.04 -29.13 3.85
C ILE A 704 -28.28 -29.41 2.36
N ILE A 705 -29.52 -29.51 1.88
CA ILE A 705 -29.76 -29.85 0.46
C ILE A 705 -29.59 -28.61 -0.44
N GLY A 706 -30.38 -27.56 -0.17
CA GLY A 706 -30.35 -26.32 -0.94
C GLY A 706 -28.99 -25.62 -0.86
N GLY A 707 -28.46 -25.47 0.36
CA GLY A 707 -27.15 -24.88 0.60
C GLY A 707 -25.99 -25.65 -0.03
N THR A 708 -25.96 -26.99 0.02
CA THR A 708 -24.94 -27.77 -0.70
C THR A 708 -25.01 -27.53 -2.20
N VAL A 709 -26.20 -27.52 -2.80
CA VAL A 709 -26.32 -27.30 -4.26
C VAL A 709 -26.02 -25.86 -4.67
N GLN A 710 -26.38 -24.88 -3.84
CA GLN A 710 -26.02 -23.48 -4.04
C GLN A 710 -24.50 -23.28 -3.99
N TRP A 711 -23.79 -23.83 -2.99
CA TRP A 711 -22.33 -23.77 -2.95
C TRP A 711 -21.66 -24.60 -4.06
N LEU A 712 -22.20 -25.78 -4.40
CA LEU A 712 -21.73 -26.61 -5.52
C LEU A 712 -21.78 -25.86 -6.86
N SER A 713 -22.79 -25.00 -7.07
CA SER A 713 -22.85 -24.14 -8.27
C SER A 713 -21.70 -23.13 -8.32
N PHE A 714 -21.20 -22.69 -7.16
CA PHE A 714 -20.09 -21.75 -7.03
C PHE A 714 -18.71 -22.43 -7.08
N THR A 715 -18.59 -23.71 -6.71
CA THR A 715 -17.31 -24.43 -6.69
C THR A 715 -17.08 -25.29 -7.92
N ALA A 716 -18.10 -25.97 -8.44
CA ALA A 716 -18.00 -26.84 -9.61
C ALA A 716 -18.43 -26.18 -10.93
N ALA A 717 -19.29 -25.15 -10.90
CA ALA A 717 -19.90 -24.57 -12.11
C ALA A 717 -19.63 -23.07 -12.32
N CYS A 718 -18.79 -22.45 -11.47
CA CYS A 718 -18.35 -21.06 -11.62
C CYS A 718 -16.91 -21.00 -12.12
N GLN A 719 -16.69 -20.30 -13.25
CA GLN A 719 -15.37 -20.09 -13.87
C GLN A 719 -14.33 -19.60 -12.86
N GLY A 720 -14.67 -18.64 -12.00
CA GLY A 720 -13.73 -18.03 -11.06
C GLY A 720 -13.17 -18.97 -9.99
N THR A 721 -13.88 -20.04 -9.66
CA THR A 721 -13.42 -21.03 -8.67
C THR A 721 -12.69 -22.17 -9.36
N VAL A 722 -13.25 -22.74 -10.43
CA VAL A 722 -12.62 -23.82 -11.18
C VAL A 722 -11.29 -23.37 -11.79
N GLN A 723 -11.19 -22.15 -12.33
CA GLN A 723 -9.94 -21.62 -12.88
C GLN A 723 -8.84 -21.44 -11.81
N LYS A 724 -9.20 -21.21 -10.54
CA LYS A 724 -8.23 -21.22 -9.42
C LYS A 724 -7.77 -22.65 -9.10
N LEU A 725 -8.69 -23.62 -9.08
CA LEU A 725 -8.36 -25.03 -8.86
C LEU A 725 -7.46 -25.60 -9.98
N LEU A 726 -7.74 -25.26 -11.24
CA LEU A 726 -6.91 -25.62 -12.40
C LEU A 726 -5.51 -24.96 -12.40
N SER A 727 -5.30 -23.88 -11.64
CA SER A 727 -3.97 -23.26 -11.52
C SER A 727 -2.99 -24.04 -10.63
N VAL A 728 -3.46 -25.14 -10.00
CA VAL A 728 -2.65 -26.06 -9.20
C VAL A 728 -1.93 -27.05 -10.14
N PRO A 729 -0.59 -27.22 -10.05
CA PRO A 729 0.19 -27.90 -11.09
C PRO A 729 -0.08 -29.40 -11.25
N THR A 730 -0.72 -30.07 -10.28
CA THR A 730 -1.20 -31.44 -10.46
C THR A 730 -2.52 -31.68 -9.73
N TYR A 731 -3.34 -32.58 -10.27
CA TYR A 731 -4.55 -33.05 -9.61
C TYR A 731 -4.30 -33.69 -8.23
N LYS A 732 -3.10 -34.22 -7.97
CA LYS A 732 -2.72 -34.79 -6.67
C LYS A 732 -2.59 -33.72 -5.57
N GLU A 733 -2.17 -32.50 -5.90
CA GLU A 733 -2.06 -31.40 -4.94
C GLU A 733 -3.43 -30.81 -4.56
N VAL A 734 -4.42 -30.89 -5.46
CA VAL A 734 -5.83 -30.50 -5.19
C VAL A 734 -6.41 -31.27 -4.00
N ARG A 735 -5.97 -32.51 -3.76
CA ARG A 735 -6.34 -33.33 -2.58
C ARG A 735 -5.98 -32.65 -1.25
N LYS A 736 -5.03 -31.71 -1.22
CA LYS A 736 -4.71 -30.88 -0.04
C LYS A 736 -5.54 -29.59 0.00
N VAL A 737 -5.86 -29.02 -1.16
CA VAL A 737 -6.58 -27.75 -1.31
C VAL A 737 -8.06 -27.88 -0.92
N MET A 738 -8.76 -28.90 -1.42
CA MET A 738 -10.21 -29.04 -1.19
C MET A 738 -10.57 -29.23 0.30
N PRO A 739 -9.89 -30.07 1.10
CA PRO A 739 -10.16 -30.17 2.54
C PRO A 739 -9.84 -28.88 3.31
N LEU A 740 -8.78 -28.16 2.91
CA LEU A 740 -8.41 -26.88 3.54
C LEU A 740 -9.47 -25.80 3.30
N PHE A 741 -10.01 -25.72 2.07
CA PHE A 741 -11.12 -24.83 1.73
C PHE A 741 -12.40 -25.22 2.50
N ALA A 742 -12.76 -26.51 2.54
CA ALA A 742 -13.91 -27.01 3.31
C ALA A 742 -13.82 -26.64 4.80
N ILE A 743 -12.67 -26.86 5.44
CA ILE A 743 -12.45 -26.52 6.86
C ILE A 743 -12.49 -25.00 7.08
N GLY A 744 -11.86 -24.21 6.20
CA GLY A 744 -11.86 -22.75 6.29
C GLY A 744 -13.27 -22.16 6.17
N MET A 745 -14.07 -22.65 5.23
CA MET A 745 -15.47 -22.24 5.07
C MET A 745 -16.34 -22.74 6.22
N ALA A 746 -16.18 -23.99 6.69
CA ALA A 746 -16.94 -24.50 7.83
C ALA A 746 -16.71 -23.66 9.10
N LEU A 747 -15.45 -23.35 9.43
CA LEU A 747 -15.11 -22.45 10.54
C LEU A 747 -15.70 -21.05 10.36
N PHE A 748 -15.70 -20.51 9.14
CA PHE A 748 -16.31 -19.22 8.85
C PHE A 748 -17.82 -19.20 9.18
N HIS A 749 -18.59 -20.21 8.72
CA HIS A 749 -20.02 -20.30 9.00
C HIS A 749 -20.31 -20.42 10.51
N ILE A 750 -19.49 -21.17 11.24
CA ILE A 750 -19.56 -21.31 12.70
C ILE A 750 -19.31 -19.97 13.40
N PHE A 751 -18.20 -19.28 13.09
CA PHE A 751 -17.88 -17.98 13.71
C PHE A 751 -18.91 -16.90 13.39
N ALA A 752 -19.42 -16.86 12.16
CA ALA A 752 -20.48 -15.92 11.76
C ALA A 752 -21.80 -16.17 12.51
N THR A 753 -22.12 -17.44 12.79
CA THR A 753 -23.27 -17.79 13.64
C THR A 753 -23.06 -17.31 15.09
N PHE A 754 -21.89 -17.58 15.68
CA PHE A 754 -21.59 -17.10 17.03
C PHE A 754 -21.58 -15.57 17.14
N ALA A 755 -21.18 -14.84 16.10
CA ALA A 755 -21.27 -13.38 16.09
C ALA A 755 -22.73 -12.88 16.08
N GLY A 756 -23.65 -13.58 15.42
CA GLY A 756 -25.08 -13.25 15.45
C GLY A 756 -25.71 -13.49 16.83
N LEU A 757 -25.34 -14.60 17.49
CA LEU A 757 -25.76 -14.89 18.87
C LEU A 757 -25.18 -13.87 19.87
N LEU A 758 -23.92 -13.46 19.67
CA LEU A 758 -23.26 -12.41 20.44
C LEU A 758 -23.96 -11.03 20.27
N LEU A 759 -24.31 -10.66 19.04
CA LEU A 759 -25.10 -9.45 18.76
C LEU A 759 -26.45 -9.51 19.50
N TYR A 760 -27.11 -10.67 19.48
CA TYR A 760 -28.39 -10.84 20.17
C TYR A 760 -28.21 -10.71 21.69
N ALA A 761 -27.25 -11.43 22.28
CA ALA A 761 -26.97 -11.34 23.71
C ALA A 761 -26.52 -9.94 24.18
N ARG A 762 -25.96 -9.10 23.30
CA ARG A 762 -25.68 -7.68 23.62
C ARG A 762 -26.96 -6.82 23.65
N PHE A 763 -27.88 -7.03 22.71
CA PHE A 763 -29.05 -6.17 22.48
C PHE A 763 -30.40 -6.80 22.91
N TRP A 764 -30.38 -7.95 23.60
CA TRP A 764 -31.57 -8.74 23.98
C TRP A 764 -32.69 -7.90 24.62
N ASN A 765 -32.31 -6.95 25.48
CA ASN A 765 -33.21 -6.06 26.24
C ASN A 765 -33.40 -4.68 25.59
N CYS A 766 -32.71 -4.37 24.48
CA CYS A 766 -32.83 -3.10 23.79
C CYS A 766 -32.34 -3.20 22.34
N ASP A 767 -33.24 -3.55 21.42
CA ASP A 767 -32.95 -3.64 19.99
C ASP A 767 -32.66 -2.26 19.36
N PRO A 768 -31.46 -2.03 18.76
CA PRO A 768 -31.12 -0.79 18.08
C PRO A 768 -31.85 -0.61 16.73
N LEU A 769 -32.45 -1.65 16.14
CA LEU A 769 -33.25 -1.55 14.91
C LEU A 769 -34.65 -1.00 15.22
N SER A 770 -35.37 -1.60 16.17
CA SER A 770 -36.70 -1.14 16.61
C SER A 770 -36.66 0.26 17.23
N THR A 771 -35.56 0.64 17.88
CA THR A 771 -35.33 2.01 18.36
C THR A 771 -34.73 2.98 17.32
N GLN A 772 -34.67 2.59 16.04
CA GLN A 772 -34.19 3.40 14.91
C GLN A 772 -32.76 3.96 15.04
N LYS A 773 -31.92 3.40 15.93
CA LYS A 773 -30.48 3.72 16.02
C LYS A 773 -29.70 3.21 14.82
N VAL A 774 -30.21 2.17 14.16
CA VAL A 774 -29.80 1.72 12.82
C VAL A 774 -31.02 1.58 11.92
N SER A 775 -30.82 1.85 10.63
CA SER A 775 -31.87 1.86 9.60
C SER A 775 -32.01 0.55 8.81
N ARG A 776 -30.98 -0.31 8.85
CA ARG A 776 -30.92 -1.60 8.14
C ARG A 776 -30.22 -2.65 8.99
N LEU A 777 -30.54 -3.92 8.75
CA LEU A 777 -29.93 -5.07 9.46
C LEU A 777 -28.41 -5.10 9.32
N GLU A 778 -27.92 -4.81 8.12
CA GLU A 778 -26.50 -4.86 7.78
C GLU A 778 -25.66 -3.78 8.51
N GLN A 779 -26.33 -2.80 9.17
CA GLN A 779 -25.70 -1.81 10.06
C GLN A 779 -25.54 -2.29 11.52
N LEU A 780 -26.13 -3.44 11.91
CA LEU A 780 -26.03 -3.99 13.28
C LEU A 780 -24.59 -4.33 13.68
N VAL A 781 -23.84 -5.02 12.81
CA VAL A 781 -22.45 -5.43 13.12
C VAL A 781 -21.52 -4.21 13.27
N PRO A 782 -21.56 -3.19 12.37
CA PRO A 782 -20.79 -1.96 12.57
C PRO A 782 -21.21 -1.17 13.81
N TYR A 783 -22.51 -1.05 14.09
CA TYR A 783 -23.01 -0.36 15.30
C TYR A 783 -22.50 -1.04 16.58
N PHE A 784 -22.56 -2.37 16.65
CA PHE A 784 -22.01 -3.16 17.76
C PHE A 784 -20.50 -2.96 17.97
N VAL A 785 -19.71 -2.95 16.90
CA VAL A 785 -18.27 -2.71 16.99
C VAL A 785 -17.98 -1.30 17.51
N MET A 786 -18.79 -0.29 17.15
CA MET A 786 -18.65 1.05 17.71
C MET A 786 -18.97 1.11 19.21
N GLU A 787 -19.98 0.39 19.70
CA GLU A 787 -20.24 0.32 21.16
C GLU A 787 -19.12 -0.42 21.92
N VAL A 788 -18.70 -1.60 21.46
CA VAL A 788 -17.75 -2.46 22.19
C VAL A 788 -16.30 -1.99 22.07
N ALA A 789 -15.90 -1.58 20.87
CA ALA A 789 -14.51 -1.27 20.52
C ALA A 789 -14.24 0.22 20.24
N GLY A 790 -15.26 1.08 20.15
CA GLY A 790 -15.09 2.52 19.87
C GLY A 790 -14.20 3.27 20.89
N ARG A 791 -14.15 2.78 22.13
CA ARG A 791 -13.24 3.27 23.19
C ARG A 791 -11.75 2.95 22.97
N PHE A 792 -11.42 2.08 22.01
CA PHE A 792 -10.05 1.65 21.71
C PHE A 792 -9.62 2.15 20.33
N SER A 793 -8.86 3.25 20.33
CA SER A 793 -8.30 3.87 19.12
C SER A 793 -7.64 2.85 18.19
N GLY A 794 -8.19 2.71 16.99
CA GLY A 794 -7.70 1.79 15.95
C GLY A 794 -8.53 0.52 15.76
N LEU A 795 -9.23 -0.01 16.77
CA LEU A 795 -9.97 -1.27 16.63
C LEU A 795 -11.20 -1.20 15.69
N PRO A 796 -12.02 -0.13 15.68
CA PRO A 796 -13.01 0.07 14.62
C PRO A 796 -12.38 0.20 13.23
N GLY A 797 -11.15 0.70 13.15
CA GLY A 797 -10.34 0.76 11.93
C GLY A 797 -9.90 -0.62 11.45
N VAL A 798 -9.47 -1.51 12.37
CA VAL A 798 -9.18 -2.92 12.06
C VAL A 798 -10.43 -3.63 11.55
N PHE A 799 -11.59 -3.42 12.17
CA PHE A 799 -12.86 -3.95 11.69
C PHE A 799 -13.24 -3.42 10.30
N ILE A 800 -13.20 -2.11 10.06
CA ILE A 800 -13.55 -1.56 8.74
C ILE A 800 -12.54 -1.98 7.67
N ALA A 801 -11.24 -1.99 7.96
CA ALA A 801 -10.25 -2.53 7.03
C ALA A 801 -10.54 -4.01 6.75
N GLY A 802 -10.84 -4.77 7.79
CA GLY A 802 -11.41 -6.12 7.81
C GLY A 802 -12.88 -6.23 7.40
N VAL A 803 -13.46 -5.24 6.70
CA VAL A 803 -14.78 -5.27 6.02
C VAL A 803 -14.64 -4.93 4.53
N TYR A 804 -13.67 -4.08 4.18
CA TYR A 804 -13.45 -3.56 2.82
C TYR A 804 -12.87 -4.60 1.90
N SER A 805 -11.68 -5.03 2.27
CA SER A 805 -11.40 -6.44 2.37
C SER A 805 -11.91 -7.33 1.20
N ALA A 806 -12.92 -8.19 1.37
CA ALA A 806 -13.46 -9.04 0.29
C ALA A 806 -14.68 -8.44 -0.43
N GLY A 807 -15.17 -7.30 0.03
CA GLY A 807 -15.70 -6.30 -0.88
C GLY A 807 -14.75 -6.08 -2.07
N LEU A 808 -13.44 -6.08 -1.82
CA LEU A 808 -12.41 -6.01 -2.86
C LEU A 808 -12.05 -7.40 -3.44
N SER A 809 -11.70 -8.41 -2.63
CA SER A 809 -11.41 -9.78 -3.12
C SER A 809 -12.53 -10.37 -4.00
N THR A 810 -13.78 -10.48 -3.52
CA THR A 810 -14.89 -11.06 -4.30
C THR A 810 -15.18 -10.25 -5.56
N LEU A 811 -15.10 -8.92 -5.50
CA LEU A 811 -15.28 -8.04 -6.65
C LEU A 811 -14.16 -8.25 -7.68
N SER A 812 -12.90 -8.31 -7.26
CA SER A 812 -11.75 -8.52 -8.15
C SER A 812 -11.71 -9.91 -8.77
N ALA A 813 -12.10 -10.96 -8.03
CA ALA A 813 -12.30 -12.29 -8.57
C ALA A 813 -13.42 -12.28 -9.62
N SER A 814 -14.57 -11.69 -9.29
CA SER A 814 -15.73 -11.63 -10.19
C SER A 814 -15.44 -10.81 -11.46
N LEU A 815 -14.75 -9.66 -11.35
CA LEU A 815 -14.37 -8.83 -12.48
C LEU A 815 -13.26 -9.47 -13.34
N ASN A 816 -12.28 -10.16 -12.74
CA ASN A 816 -11.31 -10.96 -13.49
C ASN A 816 -12.02 -12.07 -14.28
N THR A 817 -12.92 -12.82 -13.63
CA THR A 817 -13.75 -13.84 -14.28
C THR A 817 -14.60 -13.27 -15.40
N LEU A 818 -15.27 -12.13 -15.19
CA LEU A 818 -16.04 -11.42 -16.21
C LEU A 818 -15.20 -11.13 -17.45
N SER A 819 -13.97 -10.65 -17.27
CA SER A 819 -13.07 -10.35 -18.37
C SER A 819 -12.63 -11.59 -19.15
N ALA A 820 -12.36 -12.70 -18.46
CA ALA A 820 -11.98 -13.96 -19.09
C ALA A 820 -13.14 -14.57 -19.89
N VAL A 821 -14.36 -14.60 -19.33
CA VAL A 821 -15.55 -15.16 -19.99
C VAL A 821 -15.96 -14.33 -21.21
N ILE A 822 -16.04 -13.00 -21.07
CA ILE A 822 -16.36 -12.11 -22.20
C ILE A 822 -15.27 -12.18 -23.28
N TYR A 823 -13.99 -12.26 -22.89
CA TYR A 823 -12.92 -12.40 -23.86
C TYR A 823 -13.00 -13.74 -24.61
N GLU A 824 -12.93 -14.89 -23.94
CA GLU A 824 -12.81 -16.19 -24.62
C GLU A 824 -14.10 -16.65 -25.32
N ASP A 825 -15.27 -16.38 -24.75
CA ASP A 825 -16.53 -16.88 -25.32
C ASP A 825 -17.17 -15.91 -26.33
N PHE A 826 -16.94 -14.60 -26.21
CA PHE A 826 -17.63 -13.57 -27.01
C PHE A 826 -16.73 -12.71 -27.90
N ILE A 827 -15.42 -12.62 -27.67
CA ILE A 827 -14.51 -11.73 -28.44
C ILE A 827 -13.44 -12.53 -29.21
N SER A 828 -12.74 -13.43 -28.53
CA SER A 828 -11.74 -14.35 -29.09
C SER A 828 -12.22 -15.08 -30.37
N PRO A 829 -13.49 -15.54 -30.47
CA PRO A 829 -14.00 -16.20 -31.69
C PRO A 829 -14.17 -15.28 -32.93
N PHE A 830 -13.98 -13.97 -32.80
CA PHE A 830 -14.11 -12.98 -33.88
C PHE A 830 -12.79 -12.22 -34.17
N ILE A 831 -11.68 -12.63 -33.55
CA ILE A 831 -10.36 -12.01 -33.70
C ILE A 831 -9.38 -13.00 -34.36
N SER A 832 -8.47 -12.49 -35.19
CA SER A 832 -7.39 -13.29 -35.81
C SER A 832 -6.42 -13.86 -34.77
N LYS A 833 -6.01 -15.12 -34.94
CA LYS A 833 -5.10 -15.81 -34.01
C LYS A 833 -3.73 -15.11 -33.85
N ASP A 834 -3.28 -14.35 -34.85
CA ASP A 834 -2.00 -13.63 -34.86
C ASP A 834 -2.00 -12.31 -34.06
N ILE A 835 -3.02 -12.08 -33.20
CA ILE A 835 -3.13 -10.87 -32.41
C ILE A 835 -2.06 -10.79 -31.30
N SER A 836 -1.37 -9.65 -31.22
CA SER A 836 -0.36 -9.41 -30.17
C SER A 836 -0.95 -9.52 -28.76
N GLN A 837 -0.26 -10.25 -27.88
CA GLN A 837 -0.56 -10.39 -26.45
C GLN A 837 -0.79 -9.04 -25.72
N LYS A 838 -0.11 -7.96 -26.16
CA LYS A 838 -0.33 -6.61 -25.61
C LYS A 838 -1.73 -6.07 -25.92
N ARG A 839 -2.31 -6.43 -27.07
CA ARG A 839 -3.66 -6.04 -27.49
C ARG A 839 -4.72 -6.90 -26.79
N ILE A 840 -4.50 -8.21 -26.62
CA ILE A 840 -5.31 -9.10 -25.76
C ILE A 840 -5.40 -8.52 -24.34
N SER A 841 -4.26 -8.22 -23.73
CA SER A 841 -4.20 -7.66 -22.37
C SER A 841 -4.95 -6.33 -22.24
N ASN A 842 -4.94 -5.49 -23.27
CA ASN A 842 -5.69 -4.22 -23.27
C ASN A 842 -7.20 -4.42 -23.44
N ILE A 843 -7.65 -5.44 -24.19
CA ILE A 843 -9.07 -5.80 -24.29
C ILE A 843 -9.59 -6.31 -22.95
N LEU A 844 -8.87 -7.24 -22.29
CA LEU A 844 -9.21 -7.73 -20.95
C LEU A 844 -9.36 -6.59 -19.93
N LYS A 845 -8.43 -5.64 -19.93
CA LYS A 845 -8.47 -4.43 -19.09
C LYS A 845 -9.70 -3.56 -19.35
N LEU A 846 -10.06 -3.36 -20.62
CA LEU A 846 -11.23 -2.57 -20.98
C LEU A 846 -12.53 -3.23 -20.51
N ILE A 847 -12.63 -4.56 -20.56
CA ILE A 847 -13.78 -5.31 -20.04
C ILE A 847 -13.89 -5.15 -18.52
N VAL A 848 -12.78 -5.30 -17.76
CA VAL A 848 -12.78 -5.09 -16.30
C VAL A 848 -13.24 -3.67 -15.94
N LEU A 849 -12.75 -2.66 -16.67
CA LEU A 849 -13.14 -1.26 -16.46
C LEU A 849 -14.64 -1.04 -16.70
N ILE A 850 -15.17 -1.49 -17.85
CA ILE A 850 -16.59 -1.33 -18.20
C ILE A 850 -17.48 -2.11 -17.22
N GLY A 851 -17.16 -3.38 -16.95
CA GLY A 851 -17.93 -4.23 -16.04
C GLY A 851 -17.92 -3.70 -14.59
N GLY A 852 -16.80 -3.14 -14.15
CA GLY A 852 -16.69 -2.47 -12.86
C GLY A 852 -17.58 -1.23 -12.77
N VAL A 853 -17.51 -0.33 -13.74
CA VAL A 853 -18.36 0.89 -13.79
C VAL A 853 -19.85 0.54 -13.82
N ILE A 854 -20.25 -0.43 -14.63
CA ILE A 854 -21.64 -0.93 -14.64
C ILE A 854 -22.03 -1.46 -13.25
N SER A 855 -21.16 -2.26 -12.62
CA SER A 855 -21.40 -2.79 -11.28
C SER A 855 -21.52 -1.68 -10.22
N THR A 856 -20.78 -0.57 -10.36
CA THR A 856 -20.91 0.61 -9.48
C THR A 856 -22.26 1.30 -9.67
N LEU A 857 -22.72 1.47 -10.90
CA LEU A 857 -24.02 2.11 -11.19
C LEU A 857 -25.19 1.27 -10.68
N CYS A 858 -25.11 -0.05 -10.79
CA CYS A 858 -26.11 -0.98 -10.25
C CYS A 858 -26.29 -0.92 -8.72
N VAL A 859 -25.33 -0.35 -7.97
CA VAL A 859 -25.47 -0.11 -6.51
C VAL A 859 -26.72 0.72 -6.20
N LEU A 860 -27.05 1.69 -7.06
CA LEU A 860 -28.23 2.57 -6.93
C LEU A 860 -29.56 1.80 -7.01
N VAL A 861 -29.56 0.64 -7.69
CA VAL A 861 -30.70 -0.27 -7.78
C VAL A 861 -30.73 -1.16 -6.54
N PHE A 862 -29.60 -1.76 -6.17
CA PHE A 862 -29.52 -2.71 -5.06
C PHE A 862 -29.85 -2.10 -3.69
N GLU A 863 -29.60 -0.80 -3.49
CA GLU A 863 -30.05 -0.05 -2.31
C GLU A 863 -31.58 -0.14 -2.10
N LYS A 864 -32.38 -0.22 -3.18
CA LYS A 864 -33.85 -0.15 -3.09
C LYS A 864 -34.50 -1.46 -2.63
N PHE A 865 -33.74 -2.54 -2.54
CA PHE A 865 -34.21 -3.77 -1.90
C PHE A 865 -34.12 -3.70 -0.37
N GLY A 866 -34.92 -4.54 0.30
CA GLY A 866 -34.98 -4.65 1.76
C GLY A 866 -33.80 -5.41 2.34
N GLY A 867 -34.05 -6.54 3.00
CA GLY A 867 -32.98 -7.43 3.47
C GLY A 867 -32.18 -7.98 2.29
N ILE A 868 -30.89 -7.64 2.21
CA ILE A 868 -30.12 -7.78 0.98
C ILE A 868 -29.77 -9.24 0.71
N PHE A 869 -29.52 -10.00 1.77
CA PHE A 869 -29.07 -11.39 1.70
C PHE A 869 -30.07 -12.34 1.01
N PRO A 870 -31.36 -12.44 1.41
CA PRO A 870 -32.35 -13.27 0.70
C PRO A 870 -32.60 -12.86 -0.76
N VAL A 871 -32.55 -11.56 -1.07
CA VAL A 871 -32.76 -11.06 -2.44
C VAL A 871 -31.60 -11.47 -3.34
N TYR A 872 -30.37 -11.31 -2.84
CA TYR A 872 -29.15 -11.70 -3.54
C TYR A 872 -29.10 -13.22 -3.81
N THR A 873 -29.38 -14.06 -2.82
CA THR A 873 -29.37 -15.53 -2.99
C THR A 873 -30.46 -16.00 -3.94
N ALA A 874 -31.68 -15.44 -3.85
CA ALA A 874 -32.77 -15.76 -4.76
C ALA A 874 -32.47 -15.37 -6.21
N LEU A 875 -31.91 -14.17 -6.45
CA LEU A 875 -31.51 -13.72 -7.80
C LEU A 875 -30.38 -14.58 -8.38
N MET A 876 -29.40 -14.95 -7.57
CA MET A 876 -28.29 -15.82 -8.00
C MET A 876 -28.75 -17.22 -8.41
N ALA A 877 -29.75 -17.79 -7.74
CA ALA A 877 -30.26 -19.12 -8.05
C ALA A 877 -30.86 -19.24 -9.47
N ILE A 878 -31.41 -18.14 -10.01
CA ILE A 878 -32.04 -18.08 -11.36
C ILE A 878 -31.07 -18.49 -12.46
N SER A 879 -29.79 -18.11 -12.35
CA SER A 879 -28.72 -18.47 -13.28
C SER A 879 -27.90 -19.66 -12.80
N ALA A 880 -27.59 -19.73 -11.50
CA ALA A 880 -26.68 -20.73 -10.94
C ALA A 880 -27.25 -22.16 -10.97
N GLY A 881 -28.55 -22.34 -10.68
CA GLY A 881 -29.23 -23.63 -10.76
C GLY A 881 -29.22 -24.24 -12.17
N PRO A 882 -29.66 -23.50 -13.21
CA PRO A 882 -29.56 -23.93 -14.60
C PRO A 882 -28.12 -24.22 -15.06
N VAL A 883 -27.16 -23.34 -14.74
CA VAL A 883 -25.75 -23.52 -15.15
C VAL A 883 -25.17 -24.81 -14.57
N LEU A 884 -25.33 -25.04 -13.26
CA LEU A 884 -24.92 -26.31 -12.64
C LEU A 884 -25.62 -27.49 -13.30
N GLY A 885 -26.93 -27.40 -13.54
CA GLY A 885 -27.71 -28.46 -14.19
C GLY A 885 -27.23 -28.83 -15.59
N ILE A 886 -26.73 -27.89 -16.39
CA ILE A 886 -26.12 -28.21 -17.69
C ILE A 886 -24.82 -29.01 -17.49
N PHE A 887 -23.95 -28.60 -16.55
CA PHE A 887 -22.71 -29.34 -16.26
C PHE A 887 -22.99 -30.74 -15.70
N THR A 888 -23.93 -30.88 -14.75
CA THR A 888 -24.37 -32.17 -14.20
C THR A 888 -24.91 -33.08 -15.30
N LEU A 889 -25.78 -32.56 -16.17
CA LEU A 889 -26.37 -33.30 -17.29
C LEU A 889 -25.31 -33.73 -18.32
N GLY A 890 -24.32 -32.87 -18.60
CA GLY A 890 -23.21 -33.19 -19.49
C GLY A 890 -22.30 -34.30 -18.95
N MET A 891 -21.84 -34.16 -17.70
CA MET A 891 -20.82 -35.03 -17.10
C MET A 891 -21.36 -36.36 -16.59
N LEU A 892 -22.65 -36.45 -16.23
CA LEU A 892 -23.25 -37.66 -15.64
C LEU A 892 -24.23 -38.40 -16.55
N ILE A 893 -24.72 -37.80 -17.63
CA ILE A 893 -25.69 -38.45 -18.54
C ILE A 893 -25.10 -38.54 -19.96
N PRO A 894 -24.50 -39.69 -20.35
CA PRO A 894 -23.95 -39.88 -21.70
C PRO A 894 -24.98 -39.73 -22.82
N LYS A 895 -26.27 -39.99 -22.52
CA LYS A 895 -27.39 -39.89 -23.47
C LYS A 895 -27.97 -38.48 -23.63
N ALA A 896 -27.47 -37.49 -22.90
CA ALA A 896 -27.95 -36.11 -23.03
C ALA A 896 -27.44 -35.45 -24.31
N ASN A 897 -28.26 -34.61 -24.93
CA ASN A 897 -27.94 -33.84 -26.14
C ASN A 897 -28.18 -32.33 -25.94
N SER A 898 -27.68 -31.52 -26.87
CA SER A 898 -27.68 -30.06 -26.78
C SER A 898 -29.09 -29.45 -26.77
N LYS A 899 -30.04 -30.05 -27.50
CA LYS A 899 -31.45 -29.63 -27.53
C LYS A 899 -32.10 -29.82 -26.17
N GLY A 900 -31.90 -30.98 -25.55
CA GLY A 900 -32.41 -31.27 -24.20
C GLY A 900 -31.81 -30.35 -23.16
N ALA A 901 -30.49 -30.23 -23.12
CA ALA A 901 -29.80 -29.36 -22.16
C ALA A 901 -30.24 -27.88 -22.28
N PHE A 902 -30.41 -27.36 -23.51
CA PHE A 902 -30.91 -26.00 -23.75
C PHE A 902 -32.35 -25.81 -23.22
N VAL A 903 -33.28 -26.70 -23.58
CA VAL A 903 -34.69 -26.60 -23.17
C VAL A 903 -34.84 -26.76 -21.66
N GLY A 904 -34.09 -27.68 -21.05
CA GLY A 904 -34.08 -27.87 -19.59
C GLY A 904 -33.62 -26.62 -18.85
N ALA A 905 -32.49 -26.03 -19.25
CA ALA A 905 -31.96 -24.83 -18.59
C ALA A 905 -32.86 -23.60 -18.80
N PHE A 906 -33.46 -23.45 -19.99
CA PHE A 906 -34.37 -22.35 -20.30
C PHE A 906 -35.68 -22.41 -19.50
N ILE A 907 -36.33 -23.57 -19.43
CA ILE A 907 -37.54 -23.73 -18.61
C ILE A 907 -37.20 -23.60 -17.12
N SER A 908 -36.05 -24.12 -16.69
CA SER A 908 -35.56 -23.98 -15.32
C SER A 908 -35.38 -22.53 -14.90
N SER A 909 -34.70 -21.70 -15.70
CA SER A 909 -34.51 -20.28 -15.38
C SER A 909 -35.84 -19.51 -15.29
N ILE A 910 -36.82 -19.82 -16.15
CA ILE A 910 -38.17 -19.22 -16.10
C ILE A 910 -38.91 -19.61 -14.81
N VAL A 911 -38.92 -20.91 -14.45
CA VAL A 911 -39.63 -21.40 -13.26
C VAL A 911 -38.99 -20.86 -11.98
N VAL A 912 -37.65 -20.86 -11.88
CA VAL A 912 -36.95 -20.31 -10.71
C VAL A 912 -37.12 -18.79 -10.61
N ALA A 913 -37.08 -18.05 -11.73
CA ALA A 913 -37.37 -16.62 -11.73
C ALA A 913 -38.80 -16.31 -11.29
N TRP A 914 -39.79 -17.09 -11.76
CA TRP A 914 -41.19 -16.93 -11.34
C TRP A 914 -41.36 -17.17 -9.83
N ILE A 915 -40.78 -18.25 -9.29
CA ILE A 915 -40.81 -18.54 -7.86
C ILE A 915 -40.16 -17.41 -7.05
N ALA A 916 -38.94 -16.98 -7.43
CA ALA A 916 -38.21 -15.92 -6.74
C ALA A 916 -38.95 -14.57 -6.74
N VAL A 917 -39.53 -14.17 -7.88
CA VAL A 917 -40.29 -12.90 -7.97
C VAL A 917 -41.58 -12.95 -7.16
N GLN A 918 -42.29 -14.08 -7.11
CA GLN A 918 -43.50 -14.20 -6.30
C GLN A 918 -43.18 -14.29 -4.80
N ASN A 919 -42.14 -15.01 -4.39
CA ASN A 919 -41.64 -14.99 -3.01
C ASN A 919 -41.28 -13.55 -2.60
N GLN A 920 -40.52 -12.84 -3.43
CA GLN A 920 -40.12 -11.45 -3.16
C GLN A 920 -41.30 -10.47 -3.10
N LYS A 921 -42.41 -10.75 -3.81
CA LYS A 921 -43.65 -9.96 -3.72
C LYS A 921 -44.35 -10.11 -2.37
N TYR A 922 -44.37 -11.32 -1.79
CA TYR A 922 -45.01 -11.60 -0.50
C TYR A 922 -44.02 -11.56 0.68
N GLN A 923 -42.78 -11.11 0.44
CA GLN A 923 -41.68 -11.13 1.38
C GLN A 923 -41.96 -10.43 2.73
N PRO A 924 -42.75 -9.34 2.84
CA PRO A 924 -43.12 -8.78 4.14
C PRO A 924 -43.93 -9.73 5.02
N VAL A 925 -44.87 -10.50 4.43
CA VAL A 925 -45.67 -11.51 5.15
C VAL A 925 -44.77 -12.68 5.56
N ILE A 926 -43.99 -13.19 4.60
CA ILE A 926 -43.07 -14.33 4.79
C ILE A 926 -41.97 -14.01 5.81
N VAL A 927 -41.49 -12.76 5.89
CA VAL A 927 -40.50 -12.37 6.89
C VAL A 927 -41.12 -12.29 8.28
N ASN A 928 -42.29 -11.66 8.43
CA ASN A 928 -42.91 -11.45 9.74
C ASN A 928 -43.19 -12.77 10.46
N GLU A 929 -43.62 -13.80 9.72
CA GLU A 929 -43.79 -15.19 10.19
C GLU A 929 -42.55 -15.74 10.95
N PHE A 930 -41.34 -15.38 10.49
CA PHE A 930 -40.08 -15.96 10.99
C PHE A 930 -39.24 -14.98 11.83
N ILE A 931 -39.71 -13.78 12.15
CA ILE A 931 -39.00 -12.86 13.06
C ILE A 931 -39.05 -13.43 14.49
N LYS A 932 -37.89 -13.57 15.11
CA LYS A 932 -37.82 -13.95 16.52
C LYS A 932 -38.00 -12.72 17.42
N PRO A 933 -38.70 -12.84 18.57
CA PRO A 933 -39.13 -11.69 19.36
C PRO A 933 -37.96 -10.80 19.79
N LEU A 934 -38.17 -9.48 19.76
CA LEU A 934 -37.17 -8.47 20.13
C LEU A 934 -37.77 -7.58 21.22
N SER A 935 -36.97 -7.20 22.21
CA SER A 935 -37.39 -6.32 23.31
C SER A 935 -36.77 -4.92 23.20
N THR A 936 -37.54 -3.93 23.64
CA THR A 936 -37.11 -2.55 23.87
C THR A 936 -37.25 -2.12 25.33
N ASP A 937 -37.50 -3.06 26.25
CA ASP A 937 -37.91 -2.76 27.64
C ASP A 937 -36.79 -2.09 28.46
N GLY A 938 -35.53 -2.36 28.10
CA GLY A 938 -34.34 -1.69 28.64
C GLY A 938 -33.91 -0.44 27.86
N CYS A 939 -34.68 0.03 26.88
CA CYS A 939 -34.35 1.23 26.11
C CYS A 939 -34.91 2.50 26.77
N ASN A 940 -34.06 3.51 26.97
CA ASN A 940 -34.47 4.84 27.44
C ASN A 940 -35.08 5.68 26.30
N VAL A 941 -36.29 5.30 25.83
CA VAL A 941 -36.99 5.95 24.71
C VAL A 941 -37.91 7.06 25.21
N THR A 942 -37.69 8.29 24.74
CA THR A 942 -38.51 9.44 25.14
C THR A 942 -39.81 9.50 24.33
N ASN A 943 -40.88 8.91 24.85
CA ASN A 943 -42.28 9.04 24.37
C ASN A 943 -42.50 8.93 22.85
N GLN A 944 -42.25 7.76 22.28
CA GLN A 944 -43.09 7.27 21.18
C GLN A 944 -43.65 5.89 21.54
N ILE A 945 -44.91 5.89 21.98
CA ILE A 945 -45.72 4.67 22.08
C ILE A 945 -46.10 4.29 20.65
N VAL A 946 -45.21 3.57 19.95
CA VAL A 946 -45.63 2.77 18.81
C VAL A 946 -46.34 1.55 19.41
N ASN A 947 -47.64 1.67 19.60
CA ASN A 947 -48.50 0.49 19.77
C ASN A 947 -48.38 -0.34 18.49
N VAL A 948 -47.47 -1.32 18.50
CA VAL A 948 -47.52 -2.44 17.56
C VAL A 948 -48.71 -3.29 17.98
N THR A 949 -49.90 -2.83 17.60
CA THR A 949 -51.11 -3.65 17.65
C THR A 949 -50.80 -4.93 16.89
N SER A 950 -51.09 -6.08 17.49
CA SER A 950 -50.95 -7.38 16.85
C SER A 950 -51.88 -7.45 15.64
N LEU A 951 -51.38 -7.08 14.47
CA LEU A 951 -52.06 -7.26 13.20
C LEU A 951 -52.29 -8.76 12.99
N GLU A 952 -53.48 -9.12 12.52
CA GLU A 952 -53.92 -10.49 12.31
C GLU A 952 -53.23 -11.09 11.06
N VAL A 953 -51.94 -11.44 11.20
CA VAL A 953 -51.08 -11.88 10.07
C VAL A 953 -51.12 -13.41 9.85
N ASP A 954 -51.31 -14.23 10.90
CA ASP A 954 -51.29 -15.70 10.85
C ASP A 954 -52.11 -16.29 9.68
N THR A 955 -53.30 -15.72 9.42
CA THR A 955 -54.20 -16.23 8.36
C THR A 955 -53.68 -15.99 6.94
N GLN A 956 -52.73 -15.08 6.74
CA GLN A 956 -52.26 -14.71 5.41
C GLN A 956 -51.08 -15.56 4.92
N PHE A 957 -50.17 -16.02 5.78
CA PHE A 957 -49.03 -16.84 5.35
C PHE A 957 -49.49 -18.17 4.76
N ASP A 958 -50.37 -18.91 5.45
CA ASP A 958 -50.83 -20.23 4.99
C ASP A 958 -51.71 -20.16 3.74
N SER A 959 -52.34 -19.01 3.47
CA SER A 959 -53.09 -18.76 2.22
C SER A 959 -52.20 -18.71 0.96
N LEU A 960 -50.87 -18.51 1.12
CA LEU A 960 -49.94 -18.42 0.00
C LEU A 960 -49.72 -19.78 -0.67
N PHE A 961 -49.77 -19.79 -2.00
CA PHE A 961 -49.43 -20.95 -2.82
C PHE A 961 -48.04 -21.48 -2.47
N ILE A 962 -47.93 -22.80 -2.25
CA ILE A 962 -46.79 -23.43 -1.58
C ILE A 962 -45.43 -23.12 -2.23
N LEU A 963 -45.36 -23.00 -3.56
CA LEU A 963 -44.09 -22.66 -4.24
C LEU A 963 -43.57 -21.26 -3.86
N TYR A 964 -44.45 -20.30 -3.54
CA TYR A 964 -44.06 -18.96 -3.12
C TYR A 964 -43.55 -18.92 -1.68
N ARG A 965 -43.89 -19.93 -0.87
CA ARG A 965 -43.39 -20.12 0.50
C ARG A 965 -42.05 -20.84 0.56
N ILE A 966 -41.58 -21.47 -0.52
CA ILE A 966 -40.30 -22.19 -0.53
C ILE A 966 -39.15 -21.20 -0.26
N THR A 967 -38.25 -21.55 0.66
CA THR A 967 -37.07 -20.74 0.98
C THR A 967 -36.06 -20.68 -0.16
N PHE A 968 -35.39 -19.54 -0.29
CA PHE A 968 -34.43 -19.22 -1.36
C PHE A 968 -33.29 -20.23 -1.49
N TRP A 969 -32.89 -20.88 -0.39
CA TRP A 969 -31.87 -21.94 -0.39
C TRP A 969 -32.20 -23.08 -1.38
N PHE A 970 -33.48 -23.44 -1.52
CA PHE A 970 -33.90 -24.51 -2.43
C PHE A 970 -33.94 -24.10 -3.90
N TYR A 971 -33.82 -22.81 -4.25
CA TYR A 971 -34.02 -22.36 -5.63
C TYR A 971 -32.92 -22.89 -6.57
N SER A 972 -31.67 -22.98 -6.10
CA SER A 972 -30.57 -23.58 -6.86
C SER A 972 -30.77 -25.08 -7.08
N PHE A 973 -31.35 -25.78 -6.10
CA PHE A 973 -31.68 -27.21 -6.19
C PHE A 973 -32.86 -27.49 -7.13
N ILE A 974 -33.93 -26.70 -7.04
CA ILE A 974 -35.05 -26.73 -7.98
C ILE A 974 -34.53 -26.46 -9.41
N GLY A 975 -33.65 -25.46 -9.57
CA GLY A 975 -33.06 -25.12 -10.85
C GLY A 975 -32.18 -26.24 -11.45
N LEU A 976 -31.39 -26.91 -10.61
CA LEU A 976 -30.64 -28.13 -10.98
C LEU A 976 -31.60 -29.23 -11.44
N CYS A 977 -32.59 -29.59 -10.62
CA CYS A 977 -33.50 -30.70 -10.88
C CYS A 977 -34.35 -30.49 -12.14
N ILE A 978 -34.92 -29.31 -12.36
CA ILE A 978 -35.70 -29.02 -13.58
C ILE A 978 -34.82 -29.16 -14.83
N THR A 979 -33.59 -28.64 -14.79
CA THR A 979 -32.64 -28.71 -15.91
C THR A 979 -32.29 -30.15 -16.27
N VAL A 980 -31.98 -30.99 -15.27
CA VAL A 980 -31.63 -32.39 -15.49
C VAL A 980 -32.84 -33.21 -15.93
N ILE A 981 -33.99 -33.08 -15.27
CA ILE A 981 -35.20 -33.86 -15.59
C ILE A 981 -35.68 -33.55 -17.02
N ILE A 982 -35.96 -32.29 -17.32
CA ILE A 982 -36.40 -31.88 -18.66
C ILE A 982 -35.31 -32.16 -19.69
N GLY A 983 -34.05 -31.94 -19.35
CA GLY A 983 -32.91 -32.20 -20.22
C GLY A 983 -32.79 -33.67 -20.62
N VAL A 984 -33.00 -34.61 -19.70
CA VAL A 984 -33.05 -36.05 -19.99
C VAL A 984 -34.27 -36.39 -20.85
N THR A 985 -35.47 -35.94 -20.47
CA THR A 985 -36.72 -36.22 -21.21
C THR A 985 -36.66 -35.73 -22.65
N VAL A 986 -36.25 -34.47 -22.87
CA VAL A 986 -36.14 -33.90 -24.22
C VAL A 986 -35.00 -34.56 -25.00
N SER A 987 -33.87 -34.91 -24.37
CA SER A 987 -32.79 -35.66 -25.05
C SER A 987 -33.26 -37.04 -25.55
N TRP A 988 -34.12 -37.72 -24.78
CA TRP A 988 -34.68 -39.02 -25.15
C TRP A 988 -35.60 -38.94 -26.37
N PHE A 989 -36.44 -37.90 -26.46
CA PHE A 989 -37.31 -37.66 -27.62
C PHE A 989 -36.56 -37.11 -28.85
N THR A 990 -35.44 -36.41 -28.67
CA THR A 990 -34.73 -35.69 -29.76
C THR A 990 -33.43 -36.37 -30.22
N LYS A 991 -33.37 -37.70 -30.13
CA LYS A 991 -32.22 -38.56 -30.54
C LYS A 991 -31.46 -38.04 -31.77
N HIS A 992 -30.13 -38.09 -31.68
CA HIS A 992 -29.24 -38.20 -32.82
C HIS A 992 -28.62 -39.61 -32.84
N ASP A 993 -28.36 -40.15 -34.03
CA ASP A 993 -27.80 -41.50 -34.17
C ASP A 993 -26.28 -41.52 -34.03
N LYS A 994 -25.82 -42.15 -32.94
CA LYS A 994 -24.48 -42.72 -32.75
C LYS A 994 -23.27 -41.76 -32.89
N GLU A 995 -23.22 -40.71 -32.10
CA GLU A 995 -21.94 -40.18 -31.63
C GLU A 995 -21.56 -40.86 -30.31
N HIS A 996 -20.39 -41.49 -30.24
CA HIS A 996 -19.84 -41.99 -28.98
C HIS A 996 -19.23 -40.82 -28.22
N VAL A 997 -19.80 -40.44 -27.09
CA VAL A 997 -19.23 -39.40 -26.22
C VAL A 997 -17.91 -39.92 -25.63
N PRO A 998 -16.76 -39.23 -25.83
CA PRO A 998 -15.49 -39.62 -25.22
C PRO A 998 -15.58 -39.68 -23.70
N LEU A 999 -14.96 -40.71 -23.10
CA LEU A 999 -14.93 -40.89 -21.63
C LEU A 999 -14.29 -39.70 -20.90
N GLU A 1000 -13.38 -38.98 -21.55
CA GLU A 1000 -12.74 -37.76 -21.05
C GLU A 1000 -13.72 -36.61 -20.81
N LEU A 1001 -14.88 -36.59 -21.50
CA LEU A 1001 -15.95 -35.61 -21.28
C LEU A 1001 -16.96 -36.04 -20.21
N LEU A 1002 -16.74 -37.19 -19.57
CA LEU A 1002 -17.65 -37.80 -18.60
C LEU A 1002 -16.96 -37.96 -17.24
N SER A 1003 -17.73 -37.83 -16.16
CA SER A 1003 -17.19 -37.99 -14.80
C SER A 1003 -16.65 -39.41 -14.58
N PRO A 1004 -15.47 -39.59 -13.97
CA PRO A 1004 -14.94 -40.91 -13.62
C PRO A 1004 -15.91 -41.77 -12.81
N VAL A 1005 -16.80 -41.15 -12.03
CA VAL A 1005 -17.84 -41.80 -11.23
C VAL A 1005 -18.82 -42.62 -12.09
N ILE A 1006 -19.01 -42.28 -13.37
CA ILE A 1006 -19.90 -43.00 -14.28
C ILE A 1006 -19.19 -43.90 -15.29
N HIS A 1007 -17.85 -43.92 -15.36
CA HIS A 1007 -17.10 -44.70 -16.36
C HIS A 1007 -17.43 -46.20 -16.29
N SER A 1008 -17.58 -46.76 -15.10
CA SER A 1008 -17.98 -48.16 -14.87
C SER A 1008 -19.39 -48.53 -15.39
N PHE A 1009 -20.24 -47.54 -15.67
CA PHE A 1009 -21.58 -47.73 -16.23
C PHE A 1009 -21.63 -47.50 -17.75
N VAL A 1010 -20.52 -47.06 -18.37
CA VAL A 1010 -20.39 -46.87 -19.82
C VAL A 1010 -19.67 -48.09 -20.42
N LYS A 1011 -20.34 -48.84 -21.29
CA LYS A 1011 -19.75 -50.02 -21.95
C LYS A 1011 -18.80 -49.60 -23.07
N GLU A 1012 -17.51 -49.84 -22.90
CA GLU A 1012 -16.50 -49.55 -23.92
C GLU A 1012 -16.55 -50.46 -25.15
N LYS A 1013 -16.26 -49.87 -26.31
CA LYS A 1013 -15.49 -50.47 -27.41
C LYS A 1013 -14.66 -49.37 -28.07
N VAL A 1014 -13.37 -49.28 -27.77
CA VAL A 1014 -12.46 -48.26 -28.31
C VAL A 1014 -11.74 -48.80 -29.55
N PRO A 1015 -11.71 -48.08 -30.69
CA PRO A 1015 -10.86 -48.41 -31.84
C PRO A 1015 -9.38 -48.13 -31.57
N ILE A 1016 -8.50 -48.97 -32.12
CA ILE A 1016 -7.09 -49.09 -31.70
C ILE A 1016 -6.19 -47.89 -32.09
N GLU A 1017 -6.61 -47.06 -33.04
CA GLU A 1017 -5.73 -46.08 -33.71
C GLU A 1017 -5.23 -44.92 -32.82
N LEU A 1018 -6.00 -44.52 -31.80
CA LEU A 1018 -5.64 -43.40 -30.92
C LEU A 1018 -4.49 -43.72 -29.94
N ALA A 1019 -4.29 -44.99 -29.57
CA ALA A 1019 -3.23 -45.39 -28.63
C ALA A 1019 -1.81 -45.13 -29.19
N ASN A 1020 -1.66 -45.14 -30.52
CA ASN A 1020 -0.39 -44.90 -31.21
C ASN A 1020 0.00 -43.42 -31.30
N ILE A 1021 -0.87 -42.49 -30.88
CA ILE A 1021 -0.60 -41.05 -30.84
C ILE A 1021 0.02 -40.67 -29.48
N SER A 1022 -0.51 -41.21 -28.38
CA SER A 1022 0.03 -40.98 -27.04
C SER A 1022 1.40 -41.62 -26.80
N SER A 1023 1.72 -42.74 -27.46
CA SER A 1023 3.05 -43.36 -27.34
C SER A 1023 4.14 -42.47 -27.95
N LYS A 1024 3.93 -41.98 -29.18
CA LYS A 1024 4.90 -41.11 -29.88
C LYS A 1024 5.16 -39.78 -29.18
N ALA A 1025 4.12 -39.18 -28.59
CA ALA A 1025 4.27 -37.95 -27.83
C ALA A 1025 5.23 -38.12 -26.62
N ASN A 1026 5.20 -39.29 -25.97
CA ASN A 1026 6.09 -39.58 -24.84
C ASN A 1026 7.54 -39.86 -25.30
N GLU A 1027 7.74 -40.56 -26.42
CA GLU A 1027 9.08 -40.81 -26.99
C GLU A 1027 9.80 -39.50 -27.39
N GLU A 1028 9.07 -38.52 -27.94
CA GLU A 1028 9.63 -37.20 -28.26
C GLU A 1028 10.00 -36.41 -26.98
N GLU A 1029 9.22 -36.52 -25.89
CA GLU A 1029 9.51 -35.81 -24.64
C GLU A 1029 10.73 -36.39 -23.89
N GLU A 1030 10.88 -37.72 -23.83
CA GLU A 1030 12.09 -38.35 -23.28
C GLU A 1030 13.34 -38.03 -24.13
N THR A 1031 13.20 -38.04 -25.46
CA THR A 1031 14.29 -37.66 -26.37
C THR A 1031 14.73 -36.22 -26.11
N HIS A 1032 13.79 -35.28 -25.94
CA HIS A 1032 14.11 -33.88 -25.67
C HIS A 1032 14.79 -33.68 -24.30
N LYS A 1033 14.36 -34.40 -23.25
CA LYS A 1033 15.02 -34.40 -21.94
C LYS A 1033 16.46 -34.92 -22.01
N SER A 1034 16.70 -36.02 -22.71
CA SER A 1034 18.04 -36.62 -22.86
C SER A 1034 19.08 -35.70 -23.53
N LEU A 1035 18.62 -34.73 -24.34
CA LEU A 1035 19.42 -33.72 -25.01
C LEU A 1035 19.69 -32.47 -24.16
N LEU A 1036 18.93 -32.27 -23.07
CA LEU A 1036 19.12 -31.17 -22.12
C LEU A 1036 20.06 -31.56 -20.97
N GLU A 1037 20.18 -32.83 -20.63
CA GLU A 1037 21.16 -33.33 -19.63
C GLU A 1037 22.58 -33.53 -20.19
N LYS A 1038 22.81 -33.14 -21.46
CA LYS A 1038 24.12 -33.23 -22.16
C LYS A 1038 24.62 -31.86 -22.67
N LYS A 1039 24.20 -30.77 -22.03
CA LYS A 1039 24.67 -29.39 -22.25
C LYS A 1039 24.84 -28.64 -20.94
#